data_AF-A0A8C1PF71-F1
#
_entry.id   AF-A0A8C1PF71-F1
#
_cell.length_a   1.000
_cell.length_b   1.000
_cell.length_c   1.000
_cell.angle_alpha   90.00
_cell.angle_beta   90.00
_cell.angle_gamma   90.00
#
_symmetry.space_group_name_H-M   'P 1'
#
loop_
_entity.id
_entity.type
_entity.pdbx_description
1 polymer ?
#
loop_
_entity_poly.entity_id
_entity_poly.type
_entity_poly.pdbx_seq_one_letter_code
_entity_poly.pdbx_strand_id
1 'polypeptide(L)'
;MKFTEHLSAHITPEWRKQYIQYEAFKEMLYSAQDQAPSVEVTDEDTVKRYYAKFEEKFFQTCEKELAKINTFYSEKLAEAQRRFATLQNELQSSLDAQRESSRATDLRRRRTVFHLSQQERCKHRNIKDLQLAFSEFYLSLILLQNYQNLNFTGFRKILKKHDKIFETARGADWRVAHVEVAPFYTCKKITQLISETEALVTTELEGGDRQKAMKRLRVPPLGAAQPAPAWTTFRVGLYCGVFVALTVTVIITGFGYFDNYLEEKNVWPLVRIYRGGFLLIEFLFLLGINTYGWRQAGVNHVLIFELNPRNNLSHQHLFEIAGFLGVLWCVSILSCLFAPYTMIPIQVNPLALYGFFFFFLINPFKTCYYKSRFWLLKLLFRVVTAPFHRVGFADFWLADQLNSLVVVLMDLEYMICFYSMELNWFKSEGELLIKEGICNSYSYGVRAVIQCLPAWFRFVQCLRRYRDSKRAFPHLANAGKYSTTFFVVIFSALYKTHESQVFFYLLIACKIVNSCYTLLWDLKMDWGLFDRNAGENTLLREEIVYPQKAYYYCAIIEDVILRFAWTIPLSLGVVTSFPNISDILATVLAPLEVFRRFVWNFFRLENEHLNNCGEFRAVRDISVAPLNADDQTLLEQMMDQEDGVRNRQGKKNWKRSYSMSLRRPLLSSQSKVRDTKVLIEDTDDDT
;
A
#
# COMPACT_ATOMS: atom_id res chain seq x y z
N MET A 1 -11.81 28.19 5.60
CA MET A 1 -11.43 27.03 4.78
C MET A 1 -10.24 26.27 5.37
N LYS A 2 -9.12 26.92 5.70
CA LYS A 2 -7.88 26.27 6.17
C LYS A 2 -7.99 25.19 7.26
N PHE A 3 -8.87 25.30 8.26
CA PHE A 3 -8.94 24.28 9.33
C PHE A 3 -9.66 22.98 8.93
N THR A 4 -10.70 23.02 8.08
CA THR A 4 -11.33 21.79 7.58
C THR A 4 -10.30 20.98 6.79
N GLU A 5 -9.54 21.64 5.91
CA GLU A 5 -8.46 21.02 5.13
C GLU A 5 -7.35 20.49 6.05
N HIS A 6 -6.94 21.27 7.05
CA HIS A 6 -5.93 20.85 8.02
C HIS A 6 -6.38 19.63 8.85
N LEU A 7 -7.61 19.63 9.36
CA LEU A 7 -8.17 18.52 10.10
C LEU A 7 -8.25 17.28 9.21
N SER A 8 -8.78 17.41 7.99
CA SER A 8 -8.88 16.31 7.04
C SER A 8 -7.51 15.71 6.69
N ALA A 9 -6.47 16.53 6.58
CA ALA A 9 -5.10 16.09 6.27
C ALA A 9 -4.38 15.41 7.46
N HIS A 10 -4.72 15.75 8.70
CA HIS A 10 -4.04 15.25 9.91
C HIS A 10 -4.84 14.23 10.71
N ILE A 11 -6.08 13.93 10.32
CA ILE A 11 -6.86 12.84 10.88
C ILE A 11 -6.12 11.52 10.64
N THR A 12 -6.07 10.68 11.67
CA THR A 12 -5.70 9.27 11.57
C THR A 12 -6.83 8.50 10.86
N PRO A 13 -6.65 7.99 9.62
CA PRO A 13 -7.66 7.21 8.91
C PRO A 13 -8.45 6.21 9.75
N GLU A 14 -7.80 5.40 10.58
CA GLU A 14 -8.48 4.39 11.41
C GLU A 14 -9.44 5.00 12.43
N TRP A 15 -9.18 6.24 12.86
CA TRP A 15 -9.96 6.91 13.91
C TRP A 15 -10.87 7.99 13.33
N ARG A 16 -11.02 8.07 12.00
CA ARG A 16 -11.78 9.13 11.31
C ARG A 16 -13.16 9.38 11.93
N LYS A 17 -13.90 8.32 12.24
CA LYS A 17 -15.25 8.40 12.84
C LYS A 17 -15.25 8.98 14.27
N GLN A 18 -14.14 8.83 14.97
CA GLN A 18 -13.97 9.23 16.36
C GLN A 18 -13.57 10.69 16.50
N TYR A 19 -13.12 11.34 15.43
CA TYR A 19 -12.89 12.79 15.45
C TYR A 19 -14.20 13.57 15.47
N ILE A 20 -14.13 14.83 15.89
CA ILE A 20 -15.24 15.78 15.84
C ILE A 20 -15.76 15.89 14.39
N GLN A 21 -17.07 15.79 14.21
CA GLN A 21 -17.72 16.00 12.91
C GLN A 21 -17.79 17.49 12.54
N TYR A 22 -16.62 18.11 12.36
CA TYR A 22 -16.47 19.56 12.20
C TYR A 22 -17.22 20.12 10.98
N GLU A 23 -17.26 19.37 9.87
CA GLU A 23 -17.98 19.79 8.67
C GLU A 23 -19.49 19.70 8.85
N ALA A 24 -20.00 18.65 9.50
CA ALA A 24 -21.42 18.52 9.83
C ALA A 24 -21.88 19.65 10.77
N PHE A 25 -21.06 20.05 11.75
CA PHE A 25 -21.36 21.22 12.57
C PHE A 25 -21.38 22.52 11.76
N LYS A 26 -20.48 22.69 10.79
CA LYS A 26 -20.50 23.87 9.92
C LYS A 26 -21.79 23.92 9.09
N GLU A 27 -22.17 22.80 8.47
CA GLU A 27 -23.41 22.69 7.72
C GLU A 27 -24.62 22.96 8.61
N MET A 28 -24.61 22.47 9.85
CA MET A 28 -25.64 22.74 10.85
C MET A 28 -25.75 24.24 11.17
N LEU A 29 -24.63 24.94 11.37
CA LEU A 29 -24.59 26.39 11.63
C LEU A 29 -25.09 27.19 10.42
N TYR A 30 -24.69 26.82 9.19
CA TYR A 30 -25.14 27.50 7.98
C TYR A 30 -26.62 27.24 7.69
N SER A 31 -27.10 26.01 7.87
CA SER A 31 -28.51 25.67 7.70
C SER A 31 -29.39 26.46 8.66
N ALA A 32 -28.93 26.70 9.89
CA ALA A 32 -29.65 27.49 10.87
C ALA A 32 -29.70 28.99 10.52
N GLN A 33 -28.66 29.50 9.85
CA GLN A 33 -28.66 30.86 9.34
C GLN A 33 -29.58 31.02 8.12
N ASP A 34 -29.56 30.04 7.19
CA ASP A 34 -30.37 30.08 5.97
C ASP A 34 -31.86 29.87 6.24
N GLN A 35 -32.19 29.06 7.25
CA GLN A 35 -33.58 28.76 7.66
C GLN A 35 -34.11 29.74 8.73
N ALA A 36 -33.33 30.75 9.11
CA ALA A 36 -33.74 31.71 10.12
C ALA A 36 -34.93 32.56 9.62
N PRO A 37 -36.06 32.59 10.35
CA PRO A 37 -37.18 33.44 10.00
C PRO A 37 -36.79 34.92 10.11
N SER A 38 -37.19 35.74 9.13
CA SER A 38 -36.93 37.18 9.17
C SER A 38 -37.81 37.86 10.21
N VAL A 39 -37.20 38.73 11.02
CA VAL A 39 -37.89 39.59 12.01
C VAL A 39 -38.90 40.53 11.33
N GLU A 40 -38.74 40.80 10.04
CA GLU A 40 -39.67 41.62 9.26
C GLU A 40 -40.95 40.87 8.84
N VAL A 41 -40.92 39.53 8.85
CA VAL A 41 -41.99 38.67 8.33
C VAL A 41 -42.73 37.92 9.45
N THR A 42 -42.10 37.78 10.62
CA THR A 42 -42.59 36.96 11.74
C THR A 42 -42.43 37.68 13.07
N ASP A 43 -43.21 37.29 14.07
CA ASP A 43 -43.14 37.83 15.42
C ASP A 43 -41.78 37.55 16.08
N GLU A 44 -41.31 38.48 16.92
CA GLU A 44 -40.00 38.37 17.57
C GLU A 44 -39.90 37.11 18.47
N ASP A 45 -41.03 36.63 19.00
CA ASP A 45 -41.10 35.44 19.84
C ASP A 45 -40.90 34.15 19.03
N THR A 46 -41.39 34.05 17.80
CA THR A 46 -41.10 32.90 16.93
C THR A 46 -39.62 32.86 16.52
N VAL A 47 -38.99 34.00 16.27
CA VAL A 47 -37.54 34.10 16.00
C VAL A 47 -36.73 33.63 17.21
N LYS A 48 -37.08 34.11 18.42
CA LYS A 48 -36.44 33.65 19.67
C LYS A 48 -36.63 32.16 19.90
N ARG A 49 -37.83 31.62 19.65
CA ARG A 49 -38.13 30.19 19.79
C ARG A 49 -37.36 29.34 18.78
N TYR A 50 -37.17 29.84 17.57
CA TYR A 50 -36.36 29.19 16.54
C TYR A 50 -34.89 29.05 17.00
N TYR A 51 -34.26 30.14 17.41
CA TYR A 51 -32.88 30.11 17.90
C TYR A 51 -32.73 29.29 19.19
N ALA A 52 -33.69 29.34 20.12
CA ALA A 52 -33.68 28.50 21.31
C ALA A 52 -33.72 27.00 20.98
N LYS A 53 -34.57 26.60 20.02
CA LYS A 53 -34.65 25.21 19.54
C LYS A 53 -33.37 24.78 18.82
N PHE A 54 -32.76 25.68 18.05
CA PHE A 54 -31.49 25.42 17.39
C PHE A 54 -30.36 25.24 18.41
N GLU A 55 -30.25 26.13 19.39
CA GLU A 55 -29.25 26.10 20.47
C GLU A 55 -29.31 24.78 21.25
N GLU A 56 -30.52 24.34 21.62
CA GLU A 56 -30.72 23.06 22.29
C GLU A 56 -30.20 21.89 21.42
N LYS A 57 -30.57 21.86 20.13
CA LYS A 57 -30.09 20.83 19.21
C LYS A 57 -28.58 20.87 19.00
N PHE A 58 -28.00 22.07 18.91
CA PHE A 58 -26.57 22.27 18.70
C PHE A 58 -25.76 21.77 19.90
N PHE A 59 -26.15 22.14 21.12
CA PHE A 59 -25.44 21.69 22.33
C PHE A 59 -25.68 20.22 22.65
N GLN A 60 -26.87 19.66 22.39
CA GLN A 60 -27.09 18.20 22.45
C GLN A 60 -26.15 17.44 21.49
N THR A 61 -25.93 18.00 20.30
CA THR A 61 -24.97 17.41 19.34
C THR A 61 -23.53 17.55 19.84
N CYS A 62 -23.17 18.69 20.46
CA CYS A 62 -21.87 18.89 21.10
C CYS A 62 -21.63 17.89 22.24
N GLU A 63 -22.62 17.64 23.10
CA GLU A 63 -22.56 16.64 24.17
C GLU A 63 -22.33 15.23 23.62
N LYS A 64 -23.09 14.84 22.58
CA LYS A 64 -22.92 13.54 21.93
C LYS A 64 -21.52 13.36 21.34
N GLU A 65 -21.01 14.37 20.65
CA GLU A 65 -19.66 14.34 20.07
C GLU A 65 -18.57 14.33 21.15
N LEU A 66 -18.76 15.10 22.23
CA LEU A 66 -17.83 15.12 23.36
C LEU A 66 -17.81 13.77 24.10
N ALA A 67 -18.96 13.15 24.31
CA ALA A 67 -19.07 11.82 24.91
C ALA A 67 -18.37 10.75 24.06
N LYS A 68 -18.55 10.79 22.73
CA LYS A 68 -17.84 9.92 21.78
C LYS A 68 -16.32 10.06 21.91
N ILE A 69 -15.82 11.30 21.88
CA ILE A 69 -14.39 11.60 21.96
C ILE A 69 -13.80 11.17 23.32
N ASN A 70 -14.51 11.45 24.42
CA ASN A 70 -14.08 11.04 25.76
C ASN A 70 -14.01 9.53 25.93
N THR A 71 -15.02 8.80 25.42
CA THR A 71 -15.08 7.34 25.52
C THR A 71 -13.91 6.71 24.76
N PHE A 72 -13.70 7.13 23.50
CA PHE A 72 -12.62 6.64 22.67
C PHE A 72 -11.24 6.96 23.26
N TYR A 73 -11.01 8.20 23.71
CA TYR A 73 -9.73 8.59 24.30
C TYR A 73 -9.43 7.80 25.58
N SER A 74 -10.42 7.63 26.45
CA SER A 74 -10.24 6.91 27.72
C SER A 74 -9.92 5.43 27.50
N GLU A 75 -10.59 4.79 26.53
CA GLU A 75 -10.30 3.41 26.13
C GLU A 75 -8.87 3.27 25.60
N LYS A 76 -8.46 4.18 24.69
CA LYS A 76 -7.11 4.16 24.10
C LYS A 76 -6.02 4.47 25.13
N LEU A 77 -6.29 5.37 26.07
CA LEU A 77 -5.36 5.65 27.16
C LEU A 77 -5.19 4.43 28.07
N ALA A 78 -6.28 3.75 28.44
CA ALA A 78 -6.22 2.53 29.26
C ALA A 78 -5.55 1.36 28.53
N GLU A 79 -5.75 1.24 27.22
CA GLU A 79 -5.02 0.29 26.36
C GLU A 79 -3.53 0.61 26.36
N ALA A 80 -3.16 1.89 26.19
CA ALA A 80 -1.78 2.32 26.17
C ALA A 80 -1.07 2.06 27.51
N GLN A 81 -1.72 2.34 28.64
CA GLN A 81 -1.18 2.04 29.96
C GLN A 81 -0.93 0.54 30.17
N ARG A 82 -1.88 -0.31 29.76
CA ARG A 82 -1.72 -1.78 29.83
C ARG A 82 -0.56 -2.25 28.95
N ARG A 83 -0.46 -1.73 27.72
CA ARG A 83 0.64 -2.07 26.81
C ARG A 83 2.00 -1.63 27.35
N PHE A 84 2.09 -0.44 27.93
CA PHE A 84 3.32 0.04 28.54
C PHE A 84 3.81 -0.90 29.65
N ALA A 85 2.91 -1.28 30.57
CA ALA A 85 3.24 -2.20 31.66
C ALA A 85 3.71 -3.57 31.12
N THR A 86 3.04 -4.11 30.10
CA THR A 86 3.47 -5.37 29.46
C THR A 86 4.84 -5.24 28.82
N LEU A 87 5.10 -4.18 28.05
CA LEU A 87 6.38 -3.98 27.38
C LEU A 87 7.52 -3.74 28.37
N GLN A 88 7.25 -3.03 29.47
CA GLN A 88 8.20 -2.82 30.55
C GLN A 88 8.58 -4.15 31.22
N ASN A 89 7.60 -5.02 31.50
CA ASN A 89 7.84 -6.35 32.07
C ASN A 89 8.61 -7.26 31.09
N GLU A 90 8.25 -7.24 29.81
CA GLU A 90 8.97 -7.99 28.76
C GLU A 90 10.42 -7.50 28.60
N LEU A 91 10.67 -6.19 28.71
CA LEU A 91 12.01 -5.64 28.67
C LEU A 91 12.82 -6.04 29.89
N GLN A 92 12.26 -5.88 31.08
CA GLN A 92 12.94 -6.19 32.34
C GLN A 92 13.34 -7.67 32.39
N SER A 93 12.43 -8.58 32.04
CA SER A 93 12.73 -10.01 31.96
C SER A 93 13.83 -10.33 30.93
N SER A 94 13.88 -9.62 29.81
CA SER A 94 14.95 -9.78 28.81
C SER A 94 16.32 -9.28 29.32
N LEU A 95 16.35 -8.15 30.03
CA LEU A 95 17.56 -7.61 30.65
C LEU A 95 18.08 -8.53 31.77
N ASP A 96 17.20 -9.05 32.61
CA ASP A 96 17.58 -9.96 33.70
C ASP A 96 18.14 -11.28 33.15
N ALA A 97 17.55 -11.82 32.09
CA ALA A 97 18.11 -12.98 31.38
C ALA A 97 19.50 -12.72 30.77
N GLN A 98 19.75 -11.51 30.25
CA GLN A 98 21.09 -11.14 29.79
C GLN A 98 22.10 -11.01 30.93
N ARG A 99 21.70 -10.45 32.08
CA ARG A 99 22.54 -10.36 33.27
C ARG A 99 22.87 -11.73 33.85
N GLU A 100 21.91 -12.65 33.88
CA GLU A 100 22.13 -14.04 34.31
C GLU A 100 23.07 -14.78 33.35
N SER A 101 22.92 -14.62 32.03
CA SER A 101 23.86 -15.17 31.05
C SER A 101 25.27 -14.61 31.24
N SER A 102 25.40 -13.32 31.54
CA SER A 102 26.70 -12.66 31.75
C SER A 102 27.37 -13.15 33.04
N ARG A 103 26.61 -13.28 34.15
CA ARG A 103 27.10 -13.83 35.43
C ARG A 103 27.44 -15.32 35.35
N ALA A 104 26.72 -16.11 34.56
CA ALA A 104 27.02 -17.51 34.33
C ALA A 104 28.34 -17.73 33.56
N THR A 105 28.81 -16.71 32.83
CA THR A 105 30.08 -16.76 32.07
C THR A 105 31.31 -16.59 32.97
N ASP A 106 31.19 -15.86 34.10
CA ASP A 106 32.29 -15.67 35.07
C ASP A 106 32.49 -16.86 36.02
N LEU A 107 31.47 -17.71 36.23
CA LEU A 107 31.52 -18.83 37.20
C LEU A 107 31.58 -20.23 36.58
N ARG A 108 31.53 -20.39 35.25
CA ARG A 108 31.62 -21.70 34.58
C ARG A 108 32.73 -21.78 33.53
N ARG A 109 33.98 -21.82 34.02
CA ARG A 109 35.11 -22.46 33.30
C ARG A 109 35.27 -23.95 33.64
N ARG A 110 34.21 -24.63 34.10
CA ARG A 110 34.18 -26.10 34.26
C ARG A 110 32.83 -26.67 33.80
N ARG A 111 32.93 -27.41 32.68
CA ARG A 111 32.00 -28.36 32.04
C ARG A 111 30.63 -28.59 32.70
N THR A 112 29.56 -28.44 31.92
CA THR A 112 28.83 -29.58 31.31
C THR A 112 27.90 -29.09 30.19
N VAL A 113 27.90 -29.86 29.11
CA VAL A 113 27.02 -29.73 27.94
C VAL A 113 25.67 -30.34 28.34
N PHE A 114 24.68 -29.50 28.61
CA PHE A 114 23.28 -29.91 28.55
C PHE A 114 22.51 -28.86 27.75
N HIS A 115 21.80 -29.36 26.75
CA HIS A 115 20.91 -28.61 25.87
C HIS A 115 19.84 -27.90 26.71
N LEU A 116 19.96 -26.57 26.87
CA LEU A 116 18.86 -25.73 27.33
C LEU A 116 17.69 -25.90 26.35
N SER A 117 16.52 -26.20 26.90
CA SER A 117 15.33 -26.53 26.13
C SER A 117 14.97 -25.39 25.17
N GLN A 118 14.56 -25.74 23.95
CA GLN A 118 14.10 -24.78 22.93
C GLN A 118 12.94 -23.89 23.41
N GLN A 119 12.27 -24.28 24.50
CA GLN A 119 11.14 -23.62 25.11
C GLN A 119 11.53 -22.37 25.94
N GLU A 120 12.75 -22.30 26.48
CA GLU A 120 13.26 -21.12 27.22
C GLU A 120 13.81 -20.03 26.30
N ARG A 121 14.36 -20.42 25.13
CA ARG A 121 14.72 -19.47 24.06
C ARG A 121 13.50 -18.82 23.40
N CYS A 122 12.34 -19.47 23.44
CA CYS A 122 11.08 -18.94 22.90
C CYS A 122 10.35 -17.94 23.81
N LYS A 123 10.74 -17.79 25.09
CA LYS A 123 10.13 -16.80 26.00
C LYS A 123 10.75 -15.41 25.90
N HIS A 124 11.99 -15.31 25.46
CA HIS A 124 12.69 -14.03 25.37
C HIS A 124 12.54 -13.48 23.95
N ARG A 125 11.68 -12.47 23.78
CA ARG A 125 11.69 -11.66 22.55
C ARG A 125 13.10 -11.13 22.33
N ASN A 126 13.56 -11.20 21.09
CA ASN A 126 14.86 -10.62 20.74
C ASN A 126 14.82 -9.13 21.11
N ILE A 127 15.92 -8.56 21.61
CA ILE A 127 16.00 -7.12 21.90
C ILE A 127 15.57 -6.30 20.67
N LYS A 128 15.81 -6.81 19.45
CA LYS A 128 15.32 -6.22 18.20
C LYS A 128 13.79 -6.19 18.08
N ASP A 129 13.10 -7.22 18.56
CA ASP A 129 11.64 -7.31 18.55
C ASP A 129 11.03 -6.38 19.61
N LEU A 130 11.67 -6.27 20.77
CA LEU A 130 11.34 -5.28 21.80
C LEU A 130 11.55 -3.84 21.29
N GLN A 131 12.67 -3.58 20.62
CA GLN A 131 12.95 -2.29 19.98
C GLN A 131 11.88 -1.91 18.95
N LEU A 132 11.36 -2.88 18.20
CA LEU A 132 10.24 -2.67 17.28
C LEU A 132 8.94 -2.38 18.05
N ALA A 133 8.64 -3.18 19.07
CA ALA A 133 7.42 -3.04 19.88
C ALA A 133 7.34 -1.68 20.60
N PHE A 134 8.46 -1.18 21.15
CA PHE A 134 8.52 0.16 21.74
C PHE A 134 8.37 1.27 20.70
N SER A 135 8.86 1.07 19.47
CA SER A 135 8.65 2.02 18.37
C SER A 135 7.17 2.11 17.97
N GLU A 136 6.48 0.98 17.88
CA GLU A 136 5.04 0.92 17.58
C GLU A 136 4.22 1.54 18.72
N PHE A 137 4.58 1.22 19.97
CA PHE A 137 3.93 1.77 21.14
C PHE A 137 4.08 3.30 21.21
N TYR A 138 5.30 3.81 21.05
CA TYR A 138 5.58 5.24 21.04
C TYR A 138 4.77 5.96 19.95
N LEU A 139 4.68 5.39 18.75
CA LEU A 139 3.87 5.97 17.68
C LEU A 139 2.38 6.03 18.07
N SER A 140 1.85 4.99 18.71
CA SER A 140 0.45 5.00 19.18
C SER A 140 0.17 6.11 20.21
N LEU A 141 1.15 6.45 21.06
CA LEU A 141 1.04 7.57 22.01
C LEU A 141 0.99 8.92 21.29
N ILE A 142 1.86 9.12 20.29
CA ILE A 142 1.89 10.34 19.48
C ILE A 142 0.58 10.53 18.71
N LEU A 143 0.04 9.45 18.13
CA LEU A 143 -1.27 9.48 17.49
C LEU A 143 -2.37 9.93 18.45
N LEU A 144 -2.39 9.38 19.67
CA LEU A 144 -3.38 9.72 20.69
C LEU A 144 -3.24 11.18 21.17
N GLN A 145 -2.01 11.68 21.28
CA GLN A 145 -1.73 13.09 21.57
C GLN A 145 -2.23 14.02 20.45
N ASN A 146 -1.98 13.66 19.19
CA ASN A 146 -2.49 14.41 18.04
C ASN A 146 -4.03 14.40 18.00
N TYR A 147 -4.66 13.25 18.29
CA TYR A 147 -6.10 13.14 18.41
C TYR A 147 -6.67 14.09 19.48
N GLN A 148 -6.05 14.16 20.66
CA GLN A 148 -6.42 15.12 21.71
C GLN A 148 -6.34 16.58 21.23
N ASN A 149 -5.21 16.96 20.64
CA ASN A 149 -4.96 18.34 20.19
C ASN A 149 -5.91 18.77 19.07
N LEU A 150 -6.14 17.90 18.08
CA LEU A 150 -7.02 18.19 16.95
C LEU A 150 -8.49 18.31 17.38
N ASN A 151 -8.97 17.42 18.25
CA ASN A 151 -10.36 17.48 18.74
C ASN A 151 -10.59 18.70 19.63
N PHE A 152 -9.65 19.03 20.52
CA PHE A 152 -9.72 20.24 21.33
C PHE A 152 -9.77 21.50 20.46
N THR A 153 -8.88 21.58 19.46
CA THR A 153 -8.88 22.71 18.51
C THR A 153 -10.18 22.78 17.71
N GLY A 154 -10.72 21.62 17.31
CA GLY A 154 -11.99 21.50 16.62
C GLY A 154 -13.16 22.07 17.42
N PHE A 155 -13.33 21.66 18.68
CA PHE A 155 -14.34 22.21 19.58
C PHE A 155 -14.17 23.71 19.78
N ARG A 156 -12.95 24.18 20.07
CA ARG A 156 -12.70 25.60 20.26
C ARG A 156 -13.08 26.43 19.03
N LYS A 157 -12.73 25.95 17.82
CA LYS A 157 -13.03 26.67 16.57
C LYS A 157 -14.51 26.62 16.20
N ILE A 158 -15.21 25.50 16.46
CA ILE A 158 -16.64 25.41 16.13
C ILE A 158 -17.49 26.22 17.10
N LEU A 159 -17.16 26.22 18.39
CA LEU A 159 -17.83 27.04 19.41
C LEU A 159 -17.55 28.53 19.19
N LYS A 160 -16.30 28.92 18.86
CA LYS A 160 -16.00 30.31 18.45
C LYS A 160 -16.75 30.72 17.18
N LYS A 161 -17.00 29.78 16.26
CA LYS A 161 -17.79 30.03 15.04
C LYS A 161 -19.27 30.23 15.36
N HIS A 162 -19.82 29.41 16.26
CA HIS A 162 -21.17 29.56 16.77
C HIS A 162 -21.39 30.95 17.37
N ASP A 163 -20.51 31.36 18.30
CA ASP A 163 -20.55 32.65 18.96
C ASP A 163 -20.46 33.83 17.98
N LYS A 164 -19.66 33.67 16.92
CA LYS A 164 -19.53 34.66 15.85
C LYS A 164 -20.78 34.77 14.96
N ILE A 165 -21.51 33.67 14.73
CA ILE A 165 -22.68 33.66 13.84
C ILE A 165 -23.92 34.19 14.56
N PHE A 166 -24.11 33.82 15.82
CA PHE A 166 -25.30 34.18 16.61
C PHE A 166 -25.05 35.28 17.63
N GLU A 167 -23.88 35.91 17.61
CA GLU A 167 -23.49 37.03 18.48
C GLU A 167 -23.74 36.75 19.97
N THR A 168 -23.36 35.54 20.40
CA THR A 168 -23.59 35.01 21.75
C THR A 168 -22.28 34.59 22.42
N ALA A 169 -22.26 34.49 23.75
CA ALA A 169 -21.12 33.99 24.53
C ALA A 169 -21.29 32.52 24.96
N ARG A 170 -22.44 31.90 24.66
CA ARG A 170 -22.79 30.56 25.16
C ARG A 170 -21.83 29.46 24.69
N GLY A 171 -21.25 29.56 23.49
CA GLY A 171 -20.26 28.60 23.01
C GLY A 171 -18.96 28.66 23.81
N ALA A 172 -18.48 29.86 24.13
CA ALA A 172 -17.35 30.07 25.02
C ALA A 172 -17.62 29.52 26.43
N ASP A 173 -18.80 29.80 26.99
CA ASP A 173 -19.21 29.28 28.30
C ASP A 173 -19.25 27.75 28.29
N TRP A 174 -19.86 27.15 27.25
CA TRP A 174 -19.94 25.69 27.11
C TRP A 174 -18.56 25.04 26.96
N ARG A 175 -17.63 25.69 26.24
CA ARG A 175 -16.24 25.23 26.12
C ARG A 175 -15.55 25.13 27.48
N VAL A 176 -15.65 26.17 28.30
CA VAL A 176 -15.03 26.20 29.63
C VAL A 176 -15.71 25.17 30.54
N ALA A 177 -17.03 25.12 30.52
CA ALA A 177 -17.82 24.23 31.38
C ALA A 177 -17.66 22.74 31.05
N HIS A 178 -17.45 22.36 29.78
CA HIS A 178 -17.46 20.95 29.36
C HIS A 178 -16.18 20.48 28.67
N VAL A 179 -15.57 21.29 27.80
CA VAL A 179 -14.44 20.87 26.96
C VAL A 179 -13.11 20.99 27.69
N GLU A 180 -12.87 22.09 28.41
CA GLU A 180 -11.61 22.34 29.12
C GLU A 180 -11.45 21.44 30.35
N VAL A 181 -12.57 21.02 30.95
CA VAL A 181 -12.60 20.07 32.07
C VAL A 181 -12.72 18.61 31.61
N ALA A 182 -12.84 18.36 30.31
CA ALA A 182 -13.07 17.02 29.80
C ALA A 182 -11.88 16.09 30.09
N PRO A 183 -12.14 14.79 30.39
CA PRO A 183 -11.08 13.80 30.61
C PRO A 183 -10.09 13.68 29.46
N PHE A 184 -10.54 13.83 28.20
CA PHE A 184 -9.65 13.74 27.04
C PHE A 184 -8.61 14.87 26.98
N TYR A 185 -8.86 16.01 27.61
CA TYR A 185 -7.98 17.18 27.57
C TYR A 185 -7.16 17.37 28.85
N THR A 186 -7.78 17.20 30.03
CA THR A 186 -7.15 17.45 31.33
C THR A 186 -6.09 16.41 31.71
N CYS A 187 -6.18 15.20 31.15
CA CYS A 187 -5.32 14.09 31.53
C CYS A 187 -3.89 14.25 30.98
N LYS A 188 -2.95 14.67 31.84
CA LYS A 188 -1.51 14.78 31.49
C LYS A 188 -0.77 13.43 31.40
N LYS A 189 -1.45 12.30 31.66
CA LYS A 189 -0.84 10.95 31.67
C LYS A 189 -0.22 10.58 30.33
N ILE A 190 -0.80 11.04 29.20
CA ILE A 190 -0.25 10.74 27.88
C ILE A 190 1.15 11.32 27.70
N THR A 191 1.37 12.55 28.14
CA THR A 191 2.69 13.23 28.08
C THR A 191 3.71 12.55 29.00
N GLN A 192 3.26 12.07 30.17
CA GLN A 192 4.08 11.28 31.08
C GLN A 192 4.51 9.96 30.44
N LEU A 193 3.56 9.19 29.89
CA LEU A 193 3.83 7.93 29.16
C LEU A 193 4.81 8.11 28.01
N ILE A 194 4.69 9.19 27.23
CA ILE A 194 5.62 9.52 26.15
C ILE A 194 7.04 9.71 26.73
N SER A 195 7.17 10.53 27.78
CA SER A 195 8.46 10.85 28.40
C SER A 195 9.11 9.61 29.04
N GLU A 196 8.34 8.78 29.73
CA GLU A 196 8.81 7.52 30.33
C GLU A 196 9.26 6.53 29.26
N THR A 197 8.54 6.44 28.15
CA THR A 197 8.91 5.58 27.01
C THR A 197 10.20 6.06 26.35
N GLU A 198 10.37 7.37 26.13
CA GLU A 198 11.62 7.93 25.60
C GLU A 198 12.80 7.62 26.51
N ALA A 199 12.63 7.83 27.83
CA ALA A 199 13.67 7.59 28.82
C ALA A 199 14.10 6.12 28.84
N LEU A 200 13.13 5.20 28.87
CA LEU A 200 13.37 3.76 28.94
C LEU A 200 14.05 3.24 27.65
N VAL A 201 13.64 3.71 26.47
CA VAL A 201 14.29 3.30 25.20
C VAL A 201 15.70 3.87 25.10
N THR A 202 15.91 5.11 25.55
CA THR A 202 17.23 5.75 25.52
C THR A 202 18.21 5.05 26.45
N THR A 203 17.79 4.76 27.68
CA THR A 203 18.64 4.17 28.73
C THR A 203 18.90 2.69 28.48
N GLU A 204 17.85 1.90 28.30
CA GLU A 204 17.96 0.43 28.31
C GLU A 204 18.21 -0.18 26.91
N LEU A 205 17.73 0.45 25.83
CA LEU A 205 17.78 -0.14 24.49
C LEU A 205 18.85 0.44 23.57
N GLU A 206 19.28 1.68 23.79
CA GLU A 206 20.29 2.38 22.97
C GLU A 206 21.53 2.83 23.76
N GLY A 207 21.67 2.40 25.02
CA GLY A 207 22.89 2.61 25.81
C GLY A 207 23.18 4.09 26.13
N GLY A 208 22.14 4.91 26.25
CA GLY A 208 22.24 6.35 26.58
C GLY A 208 22.24 7.30 25.38
N ASP A 209 22.28 6.81 24.14
CA ASP A 209 22.26 7.67 22.95
C ASP A 209 20.82 8.11 22.60
N ARG A 210 20.44 9.30 23.09
CA ARG A 210 19.13 9.91 22.82
C ARG A 210 18.89 10.15 21.34
N GLN A 211 19.90 10.51 20.55
CA GLN A 211 19.69 10.80 19.13
C GLN A 211 19.32 9.52 18.36
N LYS A 212 20.01 8.42 18.65
CA LYS A 212 19.75 7.12 18.05
C LYS A 212 18.41 6.54 18.49
N ALA A 213 18.05 6.72 19.78
CA ALA A 213 16.74 6.36 20.32
C ALA A 213 15.61 7.15 19.63
N MET A 214 15.72 8.47 19.55
CA MET A 214 14.69 9.30 18.91
C MET A 214 14.57 9.06 17.40
N LYS A 215 15.68 8.85 16.69
CA LYS A 215 15.66 8.46 15.27
C LYS A 215 14.97 7.12 15.04
N ARG A 216 15.00 6.25 16.04
CA ARG A 216 14.32 4.95 16.02
C ARG A 216 12.86 5.06 16.43
N LEU A 217 12.51 5.86 17.42
CA LEU A 217 11.12 6.01 17.88
C LEU A 217 10.28 6.82 16.91
N ARG A 218 10.86 7.85 16.29
CA ARG A 218 10.19 8.70 15.31
C ARG A 218 10.10 7.95 13.98
N VAL A 219 8.90 7.49 13.65
CA VAL A 219 8.60 6.98 12.30
C VAL A 219 8.44 8.19 11.38
N PRO A 220 9.18 8.29 10.26
CA PRO A 220 8.97 9.36 9.28
C PRO A 220 7.51 9.39 8.83
N PRO A 221 6.89 10.57 8.62
CA PRO A 221 5.50 10.64 8.19
C PRO A 221 5.32 9.90 6.86
N LEU A 222 4.32 9.03 6.73
CA LEU A 222 4.02 8.31 5.48
C LEU A 222 3.74 9.27 4.30
N GLY A 223 3.23 10.47 4.60
CA GLY A 223 2.95 11.53 3.62
C GLY A 223 4.08 12.55 3.43
N ALA A 224 5.01 12.68 4.38
CA ALA A 224 6.27 13.36 4.13
C ALA A 224 7.16 12.31 3.47
N ALA A 225 7.04 12.21 2.15
CA ALA A 225 8.05 11.56 1.36
C ALA A 225 9.41 11.88 2.01
N GLN A 226 10.16 10.87 2.44
CA GLN A 226 11.56 10.98 2.08
C GLN A 226 11.46 11.08 0.57
N PRO A 227 11.66 12.27 -0.04
CA PRO A 227 11.70 12.33 -1.48
C PRO A 227 12.67 11.21 -1.83
N ALA A 228 12.21 10.25 -2.64
CA ALA A 228 13.14 9.23 -3.10
C ALA A 228 14.35 10.02 -3.58
N PRO A 229 15.57 9.62 -3.20
CA PRO A 229 16.77 10.40 -3.48
C PRO A 229 16.65 10.93 -4.90
N ALA A 230 16.84 12.23 -5.15
CA ALA A 230 16.50 12.84 -6.45
C ALA A 230 17.01 12.02 -7.65
N TRP A 231 18.12 11.32 -7.42
CA TRP A 231 18.70 10.29 -8.27
C TRP A 231 17.76 9.13 -8.68
N THR A 232 16.99 8.55 -7.77
CA THR A 232 15.98 7.52 -8.07
C THR A 232 14.90 8.06 -9.00
N THR A 233 14.36 9.24 -8.71
CA THR A 233 13.34 9.86 -9.59
C THR A 233 13.90 10.14 -10.98
N PHE A 234 15.14 10.62 -11.06
CA PHE A 234 15.85 10.79 -12.33
C PHE A 234 16.01 9.47 -13.10
N ARG A 235 16.47 8.39 -12.43
CA ARG A 235 16.61 7.06 -13.06
C ARG A 235 15.29 6.51 -13.55
N VAL A 236 14.21 6.66 -12.77
CA VAL A 236 12.86 6.28 -13.20
C VAL A 236 12.48 7.03 -14.49
N GLY A 237 12.64 8.35 -14.51
CA GLY A 237 12.37 9.17 -15.69
C GLY A 237 13.22 8.73 -16.90
N LEU A 238 14.51 8.48 -16.69
CA LEU A 238 15.44 8.01 -17.72
C LEU A 238 15.02 6.64 -18.27
N TYR A 239 14.81 5.64 -17.42
CA TYR A 239 14.45 4.29 -17.86
C TYR A 239 13.09 4.25 -18.53
N CYS A 240 12.08 4.96 -18.00
CA CYS A 240 10.77 5.05 -18.64
C CYS A 240 10.85 5.78 -19.99
N GLY A 241 11.61 6.89 -20.08
CA GLY A 241 11.80 7.62 -21.33
C GLY A 241 12.51 6.79 -22.41
N VAL A 242 13.60 6.11 -22.03
CA VAL A 242 14.31 5.19 -22.93
C VAL A 242 13.42 4.02 -23.32
N PHE A 243 12.65 3.45 -22.40
CA PHE A 243 11.74 2.35 -22.68
C PHE A 243 10.67 2.75 -23.72
N VAL A 244 10.07 3.94 -23.58
CA VAL A 244 9.10 4.45 -24.55
C VAL A 244 9.76 4.65 -25.92
N ALA A 245 10.94 5.27 -25.97
CA ALA A 245 11.67 5.48 -27.22
C ALA A 245 12.01 4.15 -27.92
N LEU A 246 12.55 3.18 -27.17
CA LEU A 246 12.89 1.86 -27.69
C LEU A 246 11.65 1.06 -28.11
N THR A 247 10.53 1.19 -27.41
CA THR A 247 9.27 0.53 -27.79
C THR A 247 8.79 1.06 -29.14
N VAL A 248 8.84 2.38 -29.36
CA VAL A 248 8.54 2.98 -30.66
C VAL A 248 9.48 2.46 -31.74
N THR A 249 10.79 2.36 -31.45
CA THR A 249 11.77 1.77 -32.37
C THR A 249 11.47 0.30 -32.68
N VAL A 250 11.11 -0.51 -31.69
CA VAL A 250 10.71 -1.92 -31.88
C VAL A 250 9.49 -2.01 -32.78
N ILE A 251 8.49 -1.14 -32.59
CA ILE A 251 7.27 -1.13 -33.42
C ILE A 251 7.60 -0.75 -34.87
N ILE A 252 8.33 0.35 -35.09
CA ILE A 252 8.72 0.82 -36.43
C ILE A 252 9.57 -0.23 -37.14
N THR A 253 10.60 -0.75 -36.46
CA THR A 253 11.47 -1.80 -37.01
C THR A 253 10.68 -3.06 -37.27
N GLY A 254 9.78 -3.43 -36.36
CA GLY A 254 8.88 -4.57 -36.49
C GLY A 254 8.05 -4.48 -37.77
N PHE A 255 7.38 -3.37 -38.04
CA PHE A 255 6.63 -3.17 -39.29
C PHE A 255 7.52 -3.23 -40.52
N GLY A 256 8.66 -2.52 -40.53
CA GLY A 256 9.57 -2.52 -41.68
C GLY A 256 10.23 -3.89 -41.96
N TYR A 257 10.48 -4.69 -40.93
CA TYR A 257 11.03 -6.03 -41.05
C TYR A 257 9.96 -7.08 -41.38
N PHE A 258 8.71 -6.84 -40.94
CA PHE A 258 7.57 -7.70 -41.21
C PHE A 258 7.22 -7.71 -42.69
N ASP A 259 7.18 -6.53 -43.33
CA ASP A 259 6.88 -6.37 -44.75
C ASP A 259 7.96 -6.95 -45.68
N ASN A 260 9.21 -7.13 -45.22
CA ASN A 260 10.34 -7.50 -46.09
C ASN A 260 10.94 -8.89 -45.83
N TYR A 261 10.74 -9.51 -44.66
CA TYR A 261 11.51 -10.71 -44.27
C TYR A 261 10.74 -11.73 -43.40
N LEU A 262 9.65 -11.35 -42.73
CA LEU A 262 8.92 -12.24 -41.80
C LEU A 262 7.69 -12.92 -42.43
N GLU A 263 7.27 -12.55 -43.64
CA GLU A 263 6.23 -13.30 -44.37
C GLU A 263 6.66 -14.76 -44.63
N GLU A 264 7.96 -15.02 -44.82
CA GLU A 264 8.49 -16.38 -45.07
C GLU A 264 8.75 -17.20 -43.79
N LYS A 265 8.78 -16.60 -42.59
CA LYS A 265 9.17 -17.28 -41.33
C LYS A 265 8.11 -17.16 -40.24
N ASN A 266 7.79 -18.26 -39.57
CA ASN A 266 6.80 -18.30 -38.48
C ASN A 266 7.32 -17.54 -37.23
N VAL A 267 6.77 -16.33 -37.00
CA VAL A 267 7.16 -15.43 -35.89
C VAL A 267 6.58 -15.80 -34.52
N TRP A 268 5.57 -16.67 -34.49
CA TRP A 268 4.78 -16.96 -33.29
C TRP A 268 5.57 -17.57 -32.13
N PRO A 269 6.57 -18.45 -32.33
CA PRO A 269 7.43 -18.92 -31.25
C PRO A 269 8.13 -17.77 -30.52
N LEU A 270 8.66 -16.80 -31.26
CA LEU A 270 9.38 -15.65 -30.68
C LEU A 270 8.43 -14.76 -29.88
N VAL A 271 7.23 -14.51 -30.41
CA VAL A 271 6.17 -13.75 -29.71
C VAL A 271 5.80 -14.43 -28.39
N ARG A 272 5.60 -15.76 -28.38
CA ARG A 272 5.28 -16.51 -27.15
C ARG A 272 6.40 -16.41 -26.11
N ILE A 273 7.66 -16.52 -26.54
CA ILE A 273 8.82 -16.41 -25.64
C ILE A 273 8.91 -15.01 -25.02
N TYR A 274 8.70 -13.94 -25.78
CA TYR A 274 8.79 -12.57 -25.24
C TYR A 274 7.54 -12.08 -24.51
N ARG A 275 6.36 -12.66 -24.78
CA ARG A 275 5.09 -12.30 -24.15
C ARG A 275 5.15 -12.46 -22.63
N GLY A 276 5.63 -13.60 -22.12
CA GLY A 276 5.75 -13.84 -20.68
C GLY A 276 6.56 -12.75 -19.95
N GLY A 277 7.68 -12.34 -20.53
CA GLY A 277 8.55 -11.29 -19.99
C GLY A 277 7.88 -9.92 -20.00
N PHE A 278 7.17 -9.59 -21.08
CA PHE A 278 6.38 -8.36 -21.18
C PHE A 278 5.31 -8.29 -20.08
N LEU A 279 4.53 -9.37 -19.88
CA LEU A 279 3.48 -9.42 -18.85
C LEU A 279 4.04 -9.24 -17.43
N LEU A 280 5.25 -9.74 -17.15
CA LEU A 280 5.91 -9.50 -15.87
C LEU A 280 6.30 -8.03 -15.68
N ILE A 281 6.81 -7.38 -16.73
CA ILE A 281 7.16 -5.96 -16.72
C ILE A 281 5.91 -5.11 -16.54
N GLU A 282 4.85 -5.38 -17.29
CA GLU A 282 3.54 -4.75 -17.17
C GLU A 282 2.97 -4.89 -15.76
N PHE A 283 2.98 -6.10 -15.20
CA PHE A 283 2.53 -6.36 -13.83
C PHE A 283 3.30 -5.51 -12.80
N LEU A 284 4.62 -5.36 -12.94
CA LEU A 284 5.43 -4.53 -12.04
C LEU A 284 5.11 -3.04 -12.18
N PHE A 285 4.88 -2.54 -13.40
CA PHE A 285 4.42 -1.17 -13.62
C PHE A 285 3.07 -0.92 -12.95
N LEU A 286 2.10 -1.80 -13.20
CA LEU A 286 0.76 -1.72 -12.62
C LEU A 286 0.78 -1.86 -11.09
N LEU A 287 1.67 -2.68 -10.53
CA LEU A 287 1.90 -2.75 -9.08
C LEU A 287 2.49 -1.44 -8.53
N GLY A 288 3.37 -0.78 -9.30
CA GLY A 288 3.86 0.57 -9.01
C GLY A 288 2.70 1.58 -8.90
N ILE A 289 1.76 1.56 -9.85
CA ILE A 289 0.56 2.41 -9.83
C ILE A 289 -0.34 2.08 -8.64
N ASN A 290 -0.58 0.80 -8.36
CA ASN A 290 -1.34 0.34 -7.18
C ASN A 290 -0.75 0.91 -5.88
N THR A 291 0.56 0.74 -5.66
CA THR A 291 1.23 1.25 -4.45
C THR A 291 1.23 2.78 -4.36
N TYR A 292 1.27 3.49 -5.49
CA TYR A 292 1.09 4.93 -5.53
C TYR A 292 -0.34 5.33 -5.13
N GLY A 293 -1.35 4.72 -5.77
CA GLY A 293 -2.76 5.04 -5.50
C GLY A 293 -3.19 4.67 -4.07
N TRP A 294 -2.71 3.55 -3.52
CA TRP A 294 -2.96 3.20 -2.12
C TRP A 294 -2.39 4.23 -1.15
N ARG A 295 -1.17 4.74 -1.41
CA ARG A 295 -0.58 5.80 -0.59
C ARG A 295 -1.37 7.09 -0.67
N GLN A 296 -1.77 7.50 -1.88
CA GLN A 296 -2.55 8.72 -2.09
C GLN A 296 -3.93 8.64 -1.44
N ALA A 297 -4.58 7.48 -1.49
CA ALA A 297 -5.89 7.23 -0.90
C ALA A 297 -5.84 6.98 0.62
N GLY A 298 -4.64 6.88 1.23
CA GLY A 298 -4.47 6.58 2.65
C GLY A 298 -4.71 5.11 3.03
N VAL A 299 -4.70 4.19 2.06
CA VAL A 299 -4.81 2.74 2.29
C VAL A 299 -3.47 2.20 2.80
N ASN A 300 -3.47 1.64 4.00
CA ASN A 300 -2.26 1.15 4.67
C ASN A 300 -1.80 -0.23 4.13
N HIS A 301 -1.34 -0.25 2.89
CA HIS A 301 -0.79 -1.45 2.22
C HIS A 301 0.43 -2.04 2.96
N VAL A 302 1.25 -1.21 3.62
CA VAL A 302 2.42 -1.68 4.39
C VAL A 302 1.98 -2.58 5.54
N LEU A 303 0.94 -2.17 6.28
CA LEU A 303 0.32 -2.96 7.33
C LEU A 303 -0.30 -4.25 6.78
N ILE A 304 -1.14 -4.13 5.75
CA ILE A 304 -1.90 -5.27 5.18
C ILE A 304 -0.95 -6.38 4.69
N PHE A 305 0.17 -6.01 4.06
CA PHE A 305 1.18 -6.95 3.61
C PHE A 305 2.21 -7.34 4.67
N GLU A 306 2.08 -6.84 5.90
CA GLU A 306 3.03 -7.03 7.00
C GLU A 306 4.48 -6.65 6.62
N LEU A 307 4.62 -5.61 5.81
CA LEU A 307 5.91 -5.10 5.36
C LEU A 307 6.58 -4.28 6.46
N ASN A 308 7.91 -4.23 6.44
CA ASN A 308 8.65 -3.37 7.34
C ASN A 308 8.47 -1.89 6.91
N PRO A 309 7.95 -0.99 7.78
CA PRO A 309 7.72 0.41 7.43
C PRO A 309 8.98 1.17 6.99
N ARG A 310 10.14 0.80 7.53
CA ARG A 310 11.43 1.46 7.24
C ARG A 310 12.14 0.88 6.03
N ASN A 311 11.72 -0.30 5.59
CA ASN A 311 12.43 -1.06 4.59
C ASN A 311 11.42 -1.81 3.71
N ASN A 312 10.68 -1.04 2.91
CA ASN A 312 9.81 -1.51 1.85
C ASN A 312 10.15 -0.81 0.54
N LEU A 313 9.74 -1.41 -0.58
CA LEU A 313 9.84 -0.76 -1.88
C LEU A 313 8.80 0.37 -1.96
N SER A 314 9.23 1.53 -2.41
CA SER A 314 8.35 2.61 -2.80
C SER A 314 7.81 2.38 -4.21
N HIS A 315 6.74 3.09 -4.57
CA HIS A 315 6.21 3.09 -5.95
C HIS A 315 7.29 3.49 -6.96
N GLN A 316 8.18 4.43 -6.62
CA GLN A 316 9.29 4.84 -7.49
C GLN A 316 10.31 3.71 -7.71
N HIS A 317 10.64 2.95 -6.66
CA HIS A 317 11.54 1.79 -6.83
C HIS A 317 10.91 0.68 -7.68
N LEU A 318 9.59 0.49 -7.60
CA LEU A 318 8.89 -0.45 -8.49
C LEU A 318 8.94 0.03 -9.95
N PHE A 319 8.70 1.31 -10.20
CA PHE A 319 8.84 1.89 -11.55
C PHE A 319 10.28 1.84 -12.07
N GLU A 320 11.29 2.02 -11.20
CA GLU A 320 12.71 1.92 -11.58
C GLU A 320 13.03 0.49 -12.06
N ILE A 321 12.61 -0.52 -11.29
CA ILE A 321 12.82 -1.92 -11.64
C ILE A 321 12.05 -2.26 -12.93
N ALA A 322 10.78 -1.90 -13.03
CA ALA A 322 9.96 -2.18 -14.20
C ALA A 322 10.51 -1.51 -15.47
N GLY A 323 10.89 -0.23 -15.38
CA GLY A 323 11.49 0.50 -16.49
C GLY A 323 12.84 -0.09 -16.92
N PHE A 324 13.71 -0.43 -15.98
CA PHE A 324 15.00 -1.07 -16.28
C PHE A 324 14.82 -2.42 -16.98
N LEU A 325 13.94 -3.29 -16.47
CA LEU A 325 13.64 -4.57 -17.12
C LEU A 325 12.96 -4.38 -18.48
N GLY A 326 12.12 -3.35 -18.64
CA GLY A 326 11.52 -2.94 -19.90
C GLY A 326 12.56 -2.55 -20.95
N VAL A 327 13.55 -1.73 -20.58
CA VAL A 327 14.66 -1.36 -21.46
C VAL A 327 15.42 -2.61 -21.92
N LEU A 328 15.76 -3.53 -21.00
CA LEU A 328 16.44 -4.78 -21.36
C LEU A 328 15.59 -5.65 -22.31
N TRP A 329 14.28 -5.71 -22.08
CA TRP A 329 13.35 -6.44 -22.95
C TRP A 329 13.32 -5.85 -24.36
N CYS A 330 13.22 -4.52 -24.51
CA CYS A 330 13.27 -3.87 -25.83
C CYS A 330 14.62 -4.09 -26.53
N VAL A 331 15.74 -3.94 -25.80
CA VAL A 331 17.08 -4.17 -26.35
C VAL A 331 17.22 -5.62 -26.83
N SER A 332 16.71 -6.59 -26.07
CA SER A 332 16.72 -8.00 -26.46
C SER A 332 15.93 -8.26 -27.74
N ILE A 333 14.76 -7.65 -27.89
CA ILE A 333 13.96 -7.77 -29.12
C ILE A 333 14.65 -7.09 -30.31
N LEU A 334 15.18 -5.88 -30.13
CA LEU A 334 15.93 -5.21 -31.19
C LEU A 334 17.15 -6.04 -31.61
N SER A 335 17.87 -6.62 -30.66
CA SER A 335 18.99 -7.53 -30.93
C SER A 335 18.54 -8.76 -31.74
N CYS A 336 17.36 -9.32 -31.47
CA CYS A 336 16.77 -10.38 -32.30
C CYS A 336 16.44 -9.89 -33.72
N LEU A 337 15.85 -8.70 -33.86
CA LEU A 337 15.46 -8.17 -35.17
C LEU A 337 16.69 -7.83 -36.04
N PHE A 338 17.77 -7.34 -35.42
CA PHE A 338 19.05 -7.06 -36.08
C PHE A 338 20.01 -8.26 -36.04
N ALA A 339 19.54 -9.47 -35.71
CA ALA A 339 20.38 -10.67 -35.67
C ALA A 339 21.07 -11.03 -37.00
N PRO A 340 20.55 -10.67 -38.19
CA PRO A 340 21.33 -10.89 -39.42
C PRO A 340 22.53 -9.96 -39.57
N TYR A 341 22.50 -8.81 -38.88
CA TYR A 341 23.57 -7.81 -38.90
C TYR A 341 24.51 -7.93 -37.69
N THR A 342 24.01 -8.50 -36.60
CA THR A 342 24.79 -8.80 -35.41
C THR A 342 25.24 -10.25 -35.49
N MET A 343 26.50 -10.57 -35.20
CA MET A 343 27.00 -11.96 -35.23
C MET A 343 26.43 -12.85 -34.08
N ILE A 344 25.28 -12.47 -33.53
CA ILE A 344 24.64 -13.09 -32.36
C ILE A 344 23.42 -13.89 -32.85
N PRO A 345 23.36 -15.21 -32.59
CA PRO A 345 22.19 -16.01 -32.94
C PRO A 345 20.91 -15.52 -32.26
N ILE A 346 19.79 -15.52 -32.99
CA ILE A 346 18.47 -15.04 -32.51
C ILE A 346 18.08 -15.67 -31.16
N GLN A 347 18.38 -16.95 -30.98
CA GLN A 347 17.96 -17.77 -29.84
C GLN A 347 18.73 -17.43 -28.56
N VAL A 348 19.92 -16.83 -28.65
CA VAL A 348 20.72 -16.48 -27.47
C VAL A 348 20.10 -15.29 -26.71
N ASN A 349 19.52 -14.33 -27.43
CA ASN A 349 18.96 -13.10 -26.84
C ASN A 349 17.87 -13.35 -25.78
N PRO A 350 16.75 -14.04 -26.08
CA PRO A 350 15.74 -14.31 -25.06
C PRO A 350 16.27 -15.17 -23.91
N LEU A 351 17.18 -16.13 -24.17
CA LEU A 351 17.78 -16.93 -23.11
C LEU A 351 18.64 -16.07 -22.17
N ALA A 352 19.41 -15.12 -22.72
CA ALA A 352 20.18 -14.15 -21.94
C ALA A 352 19.27 -13.23 -21.11
N LEU A 353 18.14 -12.78 -21.66
CA LEU A 353 17.17 -11.95 -20.94
C LEU A 353 16.53 -12.69 -19.75
N TYR A 354 15.99 -13.89 -19.97
CA TYR A 354 15.39 -14.69 -18.89
C TYR A 354 16.43 -15.20 -17.88
N GLY A 355 17.64 -15.51 -18.34
CA GLY A 355 18.79 -15.78 -17.48
C GLY A 355 19.06 -14.59 -16.56
N PHE A 356 19.09 -13.37 -17.11
CA PHE A 356 19.23 -12.16 -16.31
C PHE A 356 18.08 -11.98 -15.30
N PHE A 357 16.82 -12.20 -15.69
CA PHE A 357 15.69 -12.13 -14.75
C PHE A 357 15.84 -13.10 -13.59
N PHE A 358 16.22 -14.35 -13.87
CA PHE A 358 16.44 -15.39 -12.88
C PHE A 358 17.60 -15.05 -11.93
N PHE A 359 18.76 -14.67 -12.47
CA PHE A 359 19.93 -14.30 -11.67
C PHE A 359 19.68 -13.01 -10.88
N PHE A 360 18.98 -12.03 -11.45
CA PHE A 360 18.58 -10.82 -10.73
C PHE A 360 17.71 -11.16 -9.52
N LEU A 361 16.74 -12.07 -9.66
CA LEU A 361 15.85 -12.44 -8.55
C LEU A 361 16.60 -13.20 -7.43
N ILE A 362 17.43 -14.18 -7.78
CA ILE A 362 18.08 -15.08 -6.81
C ILE A 362 19.40 -14.53 -6.26
N ASN A 363 19.99 -13.51 -6.90
CA ASN A 363 21.30 -12.97 -6.54
C ASN A 363 21.47 -12.77 -5.00
N PRO A 364 22.38 -13.51 -4.35
CA PRO A 364 22.52 -13.53 -2.89
C PRO A 364 23.25 -12.31 -2.33
N PHE A 365 23.88 -11.48 -3.17
CA PHE A 365 24.60 -10.30 -2.72
C PHE A 365 23.63 -9.22 -2.23
N LYS A 366 24.08 -8.41 -1.24
CA LYS A 366 23.31 -7.30 -0.63
C LYS A 366 23.12 -6.09 -1.56
N THR A 367 23.07 -6.32 -2.87
CA THR A 367 22.85 -5.33 -3.92
C THR A 367 21.42 -5.43 -4.47
N CYS A 368 21.00 -4.48 -5.31
CA CYS A 368 19.75 -4.55 -6.09
C CYS A 368 18.50 -4.92 -5.24
N TYR A 369 18.21 -4.20 -4.16
CA TYR A 369 17.00 -4.46 -3.35
C TYR A 369 16.93 -5.85 -2.71
N TYR A 370 18.07 -6.41 -2.29
CA TYR A 370 18.22 -7.73 -1.65
C TYR A 370 17.08 -8.16 -0.71
N LYS A 371 16.72 -7.31 0.28
CA LYS A 371 15.69 -7.66 1.28
C LYS A 371 14.32 -7.90 0.65
N SER A 372 13.96 -7.12 -0.36
CA SER A 372 12.68 -7.23 -1.07
C SER A 372 12.64 -8.46 -1.97
N ARG A 373 13.76 -8.78 -2.64
CA ARG A 373 13.90 -10.00 -3.46
C ARG A 373 13.77 -11.27 -2.61
N PHE A 374 14.47 -11.34 -1.48
CA PHE A 374 14.35 -12.46 -0.55
C PHE A 374 12.97 -12.54 0.11
N TRP A 375 12.31 -11.41 0.36
CA TRP A 375 10.91 -11.40 0.81
C TRP A 375 9.99 -12.02 -0.23
N LEU A 376 10.12 -11.66 -1.52
CA LEU A 376 9.35 -12.24 -2.61
C LEU A 376 9.64 -13.74 -2.77
N LEU A 377 10.91 -14.16 -2.73
CA LEU A 377 11.29 -15.57 -2.82
C LEU A 377 10.72 -16.39 -1.65
N LYS A 378 10.78 -15.87 -0.42
CA LYS A 378 10.17 -16.50 0.75
C LYS A 378 8.64 -16.60 0.60
N LEU A 379 8.01 -15.59 0.01
CA LEU A 379 6.58 -15.57 -0.23
C LEU A 379 6.19 -16.63 -1.29
N LEU A 380 6.89 -16.67 -2.42
CA LEU A 380 6.72 -17.69 -3.47
C LEU A 380 6.92 -19.10 -2.90
N PHE A 381 7.98 -19.30 -2.10
CA PHE A 381 8.22 -20.58 -1.44
C PHE A 381 7.03 -21.00 -0.58
N ARG A 382 6.49 -20.10 0.26
CA ARG A 382 5.31 -20.38 1.10
C ARG A 382 4.04 -20.63 0.28
N VAL A 383 3.90 -20.01 -0.89
CA VAL A 383 2.78 -20.28 -1.81
C VAL A 383 2.86 -21.71 -2.35
N VAL A 384 4.04 -22.12 -2.83
CA VAL A 384 4.26 -23.48 -3.37
C VAL A 384 4.14 -24.54 -2.28
N THR A 385 4.61 -24.24 -1.06
CA THR A 385 4.57 -25.14 0.11
C THR A 385 3.39 -24.86 1.05
N ALA A 386 2.33 -24.22 0.54
CA ALA A 386 1.15 -23.78 1.29
C ALA A 386 0.58 -24.79 2.32
N PRO A 387 0.47 -26.11 2.05
CA PRO A 387 -0.08 -27.03 3.04
C PRO A 387 0.74 -27.15 4.33
N PHE A 388 2.01 -26.72 4.32
CA PHE A 388 2.93 -26.85 5.45
C PHE A 388 3.11 -25.56 6.27
N HIS A 389 2.55 -24.44 5.82
CA HIS A 389 2.73 -23.15 6.49
C HIS A 389 1.38 -22.51 6.87
N ARG A 390 1.43 -21.53 7.79
CA ARG A 390 0.27 -20.68 8.05
C ARG A 390 0.13 -19.68 6.90
N VAL A 391 -1.08 -19.54 6.38
CA VAL A 391 -1.38 -18.67 5.24
C VAL A 391 -1.82 -17.30 5.73
N GLY A 392 -0.98 -16.28 5.52
CA GLY A 392 -1.28 -14.87 5.77
C GLY A 392 -1.84 -14.15 4.53
N PHE A 393 -2.12 -12.84 4.67
CA PHE A 393 -2.68 -12.02 3.58
C PHE A 393 -1.80 -12.01 2.34
N ALA A 394 -0.52 -11.71 2.51
CA ALA A 394 0.45 -11.66 1.41
C ALA A 394 0.53 -12.99 0.64
N ASP A 395 0.44 -14.13 1.33
CA ASP A 395 0.57 -15.47 0.72
C ASP A 395 -0.59 -15.73 -0.24
N PHE A 396 -1.83 -15.44 0.20
CA PHE A 396 -2.98 -15.66 -0.65
C PHE A 396 -3.15 -14.58 -1.72
N TRP A 397 -2.79 -13.33 -1.42
CA TRP A 397 -2.81 -12.24 -2.39
C TRP A 397 -1.87 -12.52 -3.56
N LEU A 398 -0.64 -12.97 -3.29
CA LEU A 398 0.32 -13.29 -4.35
C LEU A 398 -0.17 -14.46 -5.21
N ALA A 399 -0.74 -15.49 -4.58
CA ALA A 399 -1.30 -16.62 -5.30
C ALA A 399 -2.51 -16.20 -6.17
N ASP A 400 -3.28 -15.18 -5.80
CA ASP A 400 -4.32 -14.60 -6.65
C ASP A 400 -3.74 -13.86 -7.86
N GLN A 401 -2.59 -13.19 -7.71
CA GLN A 401 -1.87 -12.61 -8.86
C GLN A 401 -1.40 -13.71 -9.83
N LEU A 402 -0.89 -14.84 -9.30
CA LEU A 402 -0.44 -15.97 -10.13
C LEU A 402 -1.54 -16.57 -11.01
N ASN A 403 -2.82 -16.47 -10.60
CA ASN A 403 -3.93 -16.94 -11.44
C ASN A 403 -4.08 -16.11 -12.71
N SER A 404 -3.85 -14.79 -12.62
CA SER A 404 -3.87 -13.88 -13.77
C SER A 404 -2.55 -13.93 -14.56
N LEU A 405 -1.45 -14.35 -13.93
CA LEU A 405 -0.14 -14.58 -14.57
C LEU A 405 0.05 -16.02 -15.09
N VAL A 406 -1.00 -16.82 -15.19
CA VAL A 406 -0.90 -18.21 -15.69
C VAL A 406 -0.28 -18.28 -17.09
N VAL A 407 -0.51 -17.28 -17.94
CA VAL A 407 0.07 -17.20 -19.29
C VAL A 407 1.60 -17.11 -19.22
N VAL A 408 2.16 -16.40 -18.24
CA VAL A 408 3.62 -16.33 -18.03
C VAL A 408 4.19 -17.72 -17.72
N LEU A 409 3.51 -18.50 -16.88
CA LEU A 409 3.93 -19.88 -16.56
C LEU A 409 3.87 -20.80 -17.79
N MET A 410 2.83 -20.64 -18.61
CA MET A 410 2.63 -21.41 -19.85
C MET A 410 3.64 -21.03 -20.93
N ASP A 411 4.05 -19.77 -21.00
CA ASP A 411 5.07 -19.29 -21.93
C ASP A 411 6.47 -19.71 -21.47
N LEU A 412 6.71 -19.76 -20.15
CA LEU A 412 7.95 -20.30 -19.58
C LEU A 412 8.07 -21.81 -19.84
N GLU A 413 6.98 -22.57 -19.68
CA GLU A 413 6.92 -23.98 -20.07
C GLU A 413 7.21 -24.18 -21.57
N TYR A 414 6.55 -23.38 -22.42
CA TYR A 414 6.80 -23.40 -23.86
C TYR A 414 8.25 -23.09 -24.19
N MET A 415 8.85 -22.06 -23.58
CA MET A 415 10.25 -21.71 -23.78
C MET A 415 11.17 -22.87 -23.42
N ILE A 416 10.99 -23.49 -22.25
CA ILE A 416 11.80 -24.64 -21.82
C ILE A 416 11.68 -25.80 -22.81
N CYS A 417 10.46 -26.11 -23.27
CA CYS A 417 10.21 -27.14 -24.28
C CYS A 417 10.89 -26.79 -25.61
N PHE A 418 10.74 -25.57 -26.09
CA PHE A 418 11.31 -25.11 -27.36
C PHE A 418 12.84 -25.25 -27.40
N TYR A 419 13.54 -24.78 -26.35
CA TYR A 419 15.01 -24.88 -26.27
C TYR A 419 15.54 -26.30 -26.08
N SER A 420 14.73 -27.22 -25.53
CA SER A 420 15.15 -28.59 -25.24
C SER A 420 14.82 -29.58 -26.35
N MET A 421 13.68 -29.43 -27.03
CA MET A 421 13.13 -30.45 -27.93
C MET A 421 13.02 -29.99 -29.38
N GLU A 422 12.75 -28.70 -29.63
CA GLU A 422 12.49 -28.19 -30.99
C GLU A 422 13.69 -27.45 -31.59
N LEU A 423 14.51 -26.81 -30.77
CA LEU A 423 15.66 -26.05 -31.24
C LEU A 423 16.83 -26.97 -31.62
N ASN A 424 17.31 -26.84 -32.86
CA ASN A 424 18.54 -27.49 -33.29
C ASN A 424 19.73 -26.54 -33.14
N TRP A 425 20.54 -26.75 -32.10
CA TRP A 425 21.73 -25.96 -31.78
C TRP A 425 22.85 -26.02 -32.85
N PHE A 426 22.82 -27.01 -33.75
CA PHE A 426 23.91 -27.30 -34.68
C PHE A 426 23.75 -26.68 -36.08
N LYS A 427 22.59 -26.10 -36.40
CA LYS A 427 22.43 -25.31 -37.64
C LYS A 427 22.81 -23.86 -37.35
N SER A 428 23.87 -23.38 -38.02
CA SER A 428 24.40 -22.01 -37.89
C SER A 428 23.49 -20.94 -38.48
N GLU A 429 22.59 -21.33 -39.38
CA GLU A 429 21.55 -20.46 -39.89
C GLU A 429 20.41 -20.49 -38.89
N GLY A 430 20.17 -19.37 -38.21
CA GLY A 430 19.10 -19.15 -37.23
C GLY A 430 17.69 -19.24 -37.82
N GLU A 431 17.45 -20.24 -38.66
CA GLU A 431 16.13 -20.64 -39.10
C GLU A 431 15.39 -21.17 -37.88
N LEU A 432 14.31 -20.49 -37.52
CA LEU A 432 13.19 -21.01 -36.74
C LEU A 432 12.50 -22.14 -37.55
N LEU A 433 13.27 -23.14 -37.97
CA LEU A 433 12.80 -24.30 -38.72
C LEU A 433 12.18 -25.26 -37.71
N ILE A 434 10.92 -24.96 -37.40
CA ILE A 434 10.05 -25.69 -36.50
C ILE A 434 9.89 -27.10 -37.10
N LYS A 435 10.46 -28.12 -36.45
CA LYS A 435 9.94 -29.50 -36.62
C LYS A 435 8.50 -29.49 -36.11
N GLU A 436 7.61 -30.25 -36.75
CA GLU A 436 6.20 -30.38 -36.35
C GLU A 436 6.07 -30.47 -34.82
N GLY A 437 5.37 -29.47 -34.26
CA GLY A 437 5.59 -28.98 -32.91
C GLY A 437 5.12 -29.93 -31.81
N ILE A 438 6.09 -30.48 -31.07
CA ILE A 438 5.88 -31.21 -29.82
C ILE A 438 5.47 -30.23 -28.71
N CYS A 439 6.00 -29.00 -28.75
CA CYS A 439 5.74 -27.92 -27.82
C CYS A 439 4.47 -27.16 -28.20
N ASN A 440 3.75 -26.61 -27.20
CA ASN A 440 2.40 -26.02 -27.34
C ASN A 440 1.24 -27.03 -27.55
N SER A 441 1.54 -28.32 -27.44
CA SER A 441 0.58 -29.43 -27.44
C SER A 441 0.16 -29.84 -26.01
N TYR A 442 -1.02 -30.45 -25.87
CA TYR A 442 -1.46 -31.08 -24.61
C TYR A 442 -1.06 -32.57 -24.50
N SER A 443 -0.38 -33.11 -25.51
CA SER A 443 -0.05 -34.54 -25.67
C SER A 443 0.62 -35.18 -24.44
N TYR A 444 1.56 -34.47 -23.80
CA TYR A 444 2.27 -34.98 -22.61
C TYR A 444 1.65 -34.54 -21.27
N GLY A 445 0.51 -33.84 -21.29
CA GLY A 445 -0.20 -33.38 -20.09
C GLY A 445 0.49 -32.28 -19.27
N VAL A 446 1.79 -32.03 -19.46
CA VAL A 446 2.58 -31.02 -18.74
C VAL A 446 1.93 -29.63 -18.80
N ARG A 447 1.48 -29.23 -19.99
CA ARG A 447 0.79 -27.96 -20.23
C ARG A 447 -0.50 -27.83 -19.40
N ALA A 448 -1.28 -28.90 -19.26
CA ALA A 448 -2.47 -28.91 -18.40
C ALA A 448 -2.10 -28.78 -16.92
N VAL A 449 -1.02 -29.44 -16.47
CA VAL A 449 -0.53 -29.33 -15.10
C VAL A 449 -0.12 -27.89 -14.79
N ILE A 450 0.71 -27.27 -15.63
CA ILE A 450 1.16 -25.88 -15.45
C ILE A 450 -0.02 -24.91 -15.43
N GLN A 451 -1.02 -25.11 -16.31
CA GLN A 451 -2.23 -24.29 -16.33
C GLN A 451 -3.05 -24.39 -15.03
N CYS A 452 -3.04 -25.55 -14.36
CA CYS A 452 -3.73 -25.78 -13.09
C CYS A 452 -2.96 -25.26 -11.86
N LEU A 453 -1.64 -25.05 -11.94
CA LEU A 453 -0.80 -24.75 -10.77
C LEU A 453 -1.28 -23.53 -9.96
N PRO A 454 -1.59 -22.36 -10.56
CA PRO A 454 -2.04 -21.22 -9.77
C PRO A 454 -3.33 -21.46 -9.00
N ALA A 455 -4.30 -22.16 -9.62
CA ALA A 455 -5.56 -22.52 -8.98
C ALA A 455 -5.33 -23.56 -7.87
N TRP A 456 -4.41 -24.51 -8.09
CA TRP A 456 -4.01 -25.49 -7.09
C TRP A 456 -3.41 -24.85 -5.84
N PHE A 457 -2.50 -23.89 -5.99
CA PHE A 457 -1.92 -23.19 -4.83
C PHE A 457 -3.00 -22.51 -4.00
N ARG A 458 -3.97 -21.84 -4.63
CA ARG A 458 -5.09 -21.20 -3.92
C ARG A 458 -6.02 -22.22 -3.28
N PHE A 459 -6.34 -23.31 -3.97
CA PHE A 459 -7.16 -24.39 -3.44
C PHE A 459 -6.58 -24.94 -2.14
N VAL A 460 -5.30 -25.32 -2.14
CA VAL A 460 -4.64 -25.89 -0.95
C VAL A 460 -4.48 -24.85 0.16
N GLN A 461 -4.19 -23.59 -0.16
CA GLN A 461 -4.18 -22.50 0.82
C GLN A 461 -5.55 -22.34 1.52
N CYS A 462 -6.65 -22.47 0.78
CA CYS A 462 -8.00 -22.38 1.33
C CYS A 462 -8.29 -23.54 2.27
N LEU A 463 -7.91 -24.77 1.91
CA LEU A 463 -8.01 -25.94 2.79
C LEU A 463 -7.15 -25.79 4.05
N ARG A 464 -5.95 -25.24 3.91
CA ARG A 464 -5.05 -24.96 5.05
C ARG A 464 -5.67 -23.97 6.02
N ARG A 465 -6.26 -22.88 5.52
CA ARG A 465 -6.97 -21.88 6.34
C ARG A 465 -8.19 -22.47 7.03
N TYR A 466 -8.95 -23.33 6.34
CA TYR A 466 -10.06 -24.07 6.96
C TYR A 466 -9.56 -24.96 8.11
N ARG A 467 -8.45 -25.68 7.90
CA ARG A 467 -7.85 -26.53 8.94
C ARG A 467 -7.48 -25.73 10.20
N ASP A 468 -6.90 -24.54 10.01
CA ASP A 468 -6.44 -23.67 11.09
C ASP A 468 -7.58 -22.94 11.81
N SER A 469 -8.57 -22.41 11.08
CA SER A 469 -9.65 -21.59 11.67
C SER A 469 -10.90 -22.39 12.03
N LYS A 470 -11.07 -23.60 11.48
CA LYS A 470 -12.28 -24.44 11.56
C LYS A 470 -13.56 -23.78 11.03
N ARG A 471 -13.45 -22.65 10.32
CA ARG A 471 -14.60 -21.94 9.72
C ARG A 471 -14.82 -22.38 8.28
N ALA A 472 -15.91 -23.10 8.02
CA ALA A 472 -16.25 -23.58 6.68
C ALA A 472 -16.41 -22.44 5.67
N PHE A 473 -17.15 -21.39 6.04
CA PHE A 473 -17.22 -20.14 5.29
C PHE A 473 -16.25 -19.11 5.86
N PRO A 474 -15.47 -18.38 5.04
CA PRO A 474 -15.45 -18.41 3.57
C PRO A 474 -14.51 -19.45 2.96
N HIS A 475 -13.76 -20.22 3.75
CA HIS A 475 -12.60 -20.99 3.26
C HIS A 475 -12.94 -22.13 2.28
N LEU A 476 -13.92 -22.99 2.59
CA LEU A 476 -14.29 -24.11 1.72
C LEU A 476 -15.03 -23.63 0.46
N ALA A 477 -15.84 -22.58 0.58
CA ALA A 477 -16.46 -21.95 -0.59
C ALA A 477 -15.38 -21.42 -1.55
N ASN A 478 -14.36 -20.74 -1.01
CA ASN A 478 -13.24 -20.26 -1.82
C ASN A 478 -12.44 -21.43 -2.45
N ALA A 479 -12.25 -22.54 -1.73
CA ALA A 479 -11.63 -23.74 -2.31
C ALA A 479 -12.47 -24.28 -3.49
N GLY A 480 -13.79 -24.36 -3.32
CA GLY A 480 -14.73 -24.72 -4.37
C GLY A 480 -14.58 -23.84 -5.62
N LYS A 481 -14.45 -22.52 -5.44
CA LYS A 481 -14.20 -21.57 -6.54
C LYS A 481 -12.98 -21.99 -7.37
N TYR A 482 -11.81 -22.20 -6.77
CA TYR A 482 -10.60 -22.58 -7.51
C TYR A 482 -10.66 -23.99 -8.10
N SER A 483 -11.42 -24.91 -7.48
CA SER A 483 -11.59 -26.26 -8.06
C SER A 483 -12.31 -26.25 -9.42
N THR A 484 -13.17 -25.25 -9.67
CA THR A 484 -13.86 -25.13 -10.98
C THR A 484 -12.87 -24.96 -12.13
N THR A 485 -11.70 -24.38 -11.90
CA THR A 485 -10.63 -24.23 -12.90
C THR A 485 -10.09 -25.58 -13.36
N PHE A 486 -10.01 -26.59 -12.47
CA PHE A 486 -9.51 -27.92 -12.84
C PHE A 486 -10.39 -28.56 -13.92
N PHE A 487 -11.71 -28.46 -13.78
CA PHE A 487 -12.65 -28.98 -14.78
C PHE A 487 -12.52 -28.26 -16.11
N VAL A 488 -12.35 -26.93 -16.10
CA VAL A 488 -12.11 -26.15 -17.33
C VAL A 488 -10.86 -26.65 -18.06
N VAL A 489 -9.76 -26.89 -17.34
CA VAL A 489 -8.50 -27.36 -17.94
C VAL A 489 -8.62 -28.80 -18.45
N ILE A 490 -9.25 -29.70 -17.67
CA ILE A 490 -9.46 -31.10 -18.06
C ILE A 490 -10.26 -31.17 -19.36
N PHE A 491 -11.42 -30.51 -19.43
CA PHE A 491 -12.24 -30.54 -20.64
C PHE A 491 -11.61 -29.78 -21.80
N SER A 492 -10.80 -28.75 -21.54
CA SER A 492 -10.01 -28.09 -22.58
C SER A 492 -8.94 -29.01 -23.18
N ALA A 493 -8.28 -29.84 -22.36
CA ALA A 493 -7.29 -30.79 -22.83
C ALA A 493 -7.93 -31.95 -23.59
N LEU A 494 -9.04 -32.49 -23.08
CA LEU A 494 -9.80 -33.57 -23.72
C LEU A 494 -10.39 -33.13 -25.05
N TYR A 495 -10.95 -31.93 -25.14
CA TYR A 495 -11.46 -31.38 -26.40
C TYR A 495 -10.35 -31.24 -27.44
N LYS A 496 -9.17 -30.74 -27.07
CA LYS A 496 -8.02 -30.61 -27.98
C LYS A 496 -7.40 -31.95 -28.40
N THR A 497 -7.61 -33.02 -27.65
CA THR A 497 -7.00 -34.33 -27.91
C THR A 497 -7.93 -35.27 -28.68
N HIS A 498 -9.23 -35.25 -28.35
CA HIS A 498 -10.22 -36.15 -28.90
C HIS A 498 -11.22 -35.48 -29.86
N GLU A 499 -11.24 -34.15 -29.92
CA GLU A 499 -12.10 -33.33 -30.80
C GLU A 499 -13.61 -33.65 -30.72
N SER A 500 -14.05 -34.24 -29.60
CA SER A 500 -15.45 -34.61 -29.39
C SER A 500 -16.31 -33.42 -28.97
N GLN A 501 -17.48 -33.30 -29.61
CA GLN A 501 -18.50 -32.28 -29.30
C GLN A 501 -19.01 -32.37 -27.86
N VAL A 502 -19.01 -33.57 -27.26
CA VAL A 502 -19.41 -33.74 -25.85
C VAL A 502 -18.45 -33.00 -24.94
N PHE A 503 -17.14 -33.12 -25.16
CA PHE A 503 -16.13 -32.40 -24.39
C PHE A 503 -16.18 -30.89 -24.63
N PHE A 504 -16.56 -30.46 -25.83
CA PHE A 504 -16.79 -29.05 -26.14
C PHE A 504 -17.94 -28.45 -25.33
N TYR A 505 -19.09 -29.11 -25.27
CA TYR A 505 -20.23 -28.63 -24.47
C TYR A 505 -19.92 -28.63 -22.97
N LEU A 506 -19.24 -29.66 -22.47
CA LEU A 506 -18.79 -29.72 -21.08
C LEU A 506 -17.78 -28.61 -20.75
N LEU A 507 -16.88 -28.28 -21.68
CA LEU A 507 -15.94 -27.16 -21.54
C LEU A 507 -16.69 -25.83 -21.42
N ILE A 508 -17.69 -25.57 -22.27
CA ILE A 508 -18.50 -24.35 -22.21
C ILE A 508 -19.24 -24.25 -20.87
N ALA A 509 -19.92 -25.32 -20.45
CA ALA A 509 -20.62 -25.35 -19.17
C ALA A 509 -19.67 -25.06 -17.99
N CYS A 510 -18.49 -25.70 -17.98
CA CYS A 510 -17.49 -25.47 -16.94
C CYS A 510 -16.95 -24.04 -16.95
N LYS A 511 -16.72 -23.44 -18.13
CA LYS A 511 -16.28 -22.04 -18.27
C LYS A 511 -17.32 -21.05 -17.78
N ILE A 512 -18.61 -21.28 -18.06
CA ILE A 512 -19.71 -20.47 -17.54
C ILE A 512 -19.75 -20.53 -16.02
N VAL A 513 -19.74 -21.75 -15.44
CA VAL A 513 -19.76 -21.93 -13.97
C VAL A 513 -18.55 -21.26 -13.32
N ASN A 514 -17.34 -21.46 -13.87
CA ASN A 514 -16.12 -20.83 -13.36
C ASN A 514 -16.18 -19.30 -13.41
N SER A 515 -16.63 -18.73 -14.54
CA SER A 515 -16.71 -17.28 -14.73
C SER A 515 -17.75 -16.64 -13.81
N CYS A 516 -18.94 -17.21 -13.72
CA CYS A 516 -20.00 -16.71 -12.83
C CYS A 516 -19.60 -16.81 -11.36
N TYR A 517 -19.01 -17.93 -10.93
CA TYR A 517 -18.60 -18.09 -9.53
C TYR A 517 -17.46 -17.12 -9.17
N THR A 518 -16.44 -17.00 -10.03
CA THR A 518 -15.33 -16.08 -9.76
C THR A 518 -15.76 -14.62 -9.81
N LEU A 519 -16.64 -14.23 -10.73
CA LEU A 519 -17.21 -12.87 -10.79
C LEU A 519 -18.01 -12.53 -9.52
N LEU A 520 -18.91 -13.41 -9.09
CA LEU A 520 -19.65 -13.21 -7.85
C LEU A 520 -18.72 -13.10 -6.64
N TRP A 521 -17.63 -13.86 -6.64
CA TRP A 521 -16.62 -13.79 -5.59
C TRP A 521 -15.89 -12.45 -5.58
N ASP A 522 -15.43 -11.99 -6.74
CA ASP A 522 -14.69 -10.72 -6.88
C ASP A 522 -15.55 -9.55 -6.38
N LEU A 523 -16.80 -9.44 -6.84
CA LEU A 523 -17.66 -8.32 -6.48
C LEU A 523 -18.16 -8.39 -5.03
N LYS A 524 -18.62 -9.56 -4.57
CA LYS A 524 -19.28 -9.68 -3.25
C LYS A 524 -18.29 -9.94 -2.11
N MET A 525 -17.31 -10.82 -2.32
CA MET A 525 -16.42 -11.26 -1.24
C MET A 525 -15.13 -10.45 -1.19
N ASP A 526 -14.47 -10.29 -2.34
CA ASP A 526 -13.17 -9.61 -2.39
C ASP A 526 -13.33 -8.09 -2.31
N TRP A 527 -14.31 -7.52 -3.01
CA TRP A 527 -14.60 -6.08 -2.97
C TRP A 527 -15.65 -5.71 -1.92
N GLY A 528 -16.42 -6.67 -1.39
CA GLY A 528 -17.40 -6.38 -0.35
C GLY A 528 -18.55 -5.48 -0.84
N LEU A 529 -18.92 -5.54 -2.11
CA LEU A 529 -20.02 -4.76 -2.69
C LEU A 529 -21.37 -5.48 -2.52
N PHE A 530 -22.45 -4.79 -2.89
CA PHE A 530 -23.84 -5.23 -2.72
C PHE A 530 -24.25 -5.44 -1.25
N ASP A 531 -23.79 -4.54 -0.37
CA ASP A 531 -24.27 -4.53 1.01
C ASP A 531 -25.73 -4.02 1.06
N ARG A 532 -26.55 -4.64 1.90
CA ARG A 532 -27.94 -4.23 2.14
C ARG A 532 -28.02 -2.87 2.84
N ASN A 533 -26.97 -2.49 3.55
CA ASN A 533 -26.89 -1.25 4.32
C ASN A 533 -26.18 -0.10 3.55
N ALA A 534 -26.12 -0.16 2.22
CA ALA A 534 -25.29 0.75 1.43
C ALA A 534 -25.77 2.23 1.37
N GLY A 535 -26.89 2.60 2.01
CA GLY A 535 -27.37 3.97 2.10
C GLY A 535 -27.48 4.66 0.73
N GLU A 536 -26.76 5.77 0.56
CA GLU A 536 -26.70 6.56 -0.70
C GLU A 536 -25.79 5.95 -1.79
N ASN A 537 -25.11 4.85 -1.51
CA ASN A 537 -24.19 4.18 -2.44
C ASN A 537 -24.88 2.94 -3.04
N THR A 538 -25.82 3.14 -3.96
CA THR A 538 -26.59 2.05 -4.58
C THR A 538 -25.68 0.96 -5.16
N LEU A 539 -25.92 -0.30 -4.76
CA LEU A 539 -25.15 -1.50 -5.15
C LEU A 539 -23.70 -1.58 -4.63
N LEU A 540 -23.20 -0.57 -3.93
CA LEU A 540 -21.88 -0.59 -3.32
C LEU A 540 -22.00 -0.96 -1.83
N ARG A 541 -21.08 -0.45 -1.00
CA ARG A 541 -21.09 -0.58 0.46
C ARG A 541 -21.17 0.80 1.10
N GLU A 542 -21.47 0.83 2.40
CA GLU A 542 -21.64 2.07 3.16
C GLU A 542 -20.37 2.94 3.11
N GLU A 543 -19.21 2.33 3.31
CA GLU A 543 -17.92 3.04 3.37
C GLU A 543 -17.08 2.87 2.11
N ILE A 544 -16.75 3.99 1.48
CA ILE A 544 -15.85 4.06 0.33
C ILE A 544 -14.67 4.98 0.65
N VAL A 545 -13.47 4.57 0.25
CA VAL A 545 -12.21 5.31 0.41
C VAL A 545 -11.94 6.14 -0.84
N TYR A 546 -12.17 5.57 -2.03
CA TYR A 546 -12.02 6.32 -3.28
C TYR A 546 -13.19 7.31 -3.46
N PRO A 547 -12.91 8.61 -3.68
CA PRO A 547 -13.93 9.66 -3.59
C PRO A 547 -14.96 9.63 -4.72
N GLN A 548 -14.60 9.11 -5.90
CA GLN A 548 -15.50 9.08 -7.05
C GLN A 548 -16.17 7.72 -7.19
N LYS A 549 -17.52 7.68 -7.10
CA LYS A 549 -18.32 6.46 -7.27
C LYS A 549 -18.15 5.82 -8.66
N ALA A 550 -17.86 6.63 -9.68
CA ALA A 550 -17.64 6.17 -11.06
C ALA A 550 -16.55 5.09 -11.15
N TYR A 551 -15.48 5.18 -10.36
CA TYR A 551 -14.42 4.18 -10.37
C TYR A 551 -14.91 2.76 -10.02
N TYR A 552 -15.86 2.65 -9.09
CA TYR A 552 -16.43 1.35 -8.71
C TYR A 552 -17.29 0.76 -9.82
N TYR A 553 -18.17 1.57 -10.43
CA TYR A 553 -19.03 1.08 -11.51
C TYR A 553 -18.23 0.72 -12.75
N CYS A 554 -17.21 1.51 -13.11
CA CYS A 554 -16.30 1.17 -14.20
C CYS A 554 -15.55 -0.14 -13.92
N ALA A 555 -15.09 -0.36 -12.68
CA ALA A 555 -14.44 -1.60 -12.29
C ALA A 555 -15.38 -2.82 -12.35
N ILE A 556 -16.64 -2.67 -11.95
CA ILE A 556 -17.65 -3.74 -12.08
C ILE A 556 -17.83 -4.11 -13.56
N ILE A 557 -17.99 -3.12 -14.43
CA ILE A 557 -18.19 -3.35 -15.87
C ILE A 557 -16.95 -4.02 -16.49
N GLU A 558 -15.77 -3.53 -16.14
CA GLU A 558 -14.49 -4.04 -16.62
C GLU A 558 -14.27 -5.51 -16.19
N ASP A 559 -14.53 -5.84 -14.93
CA ASP A 559 -14.39 -7.22 -14.44
C ASP A 559 -15.38 -8.15 -15.14
N VAL A 560 -16.65 -7.73 -15.33
CA VAL A 560 -17.64 -8.53 -16.07
C VAL A 560 -17.16 -8.81 -17.50
N ILE A 561 -16.75 -7.77 -18.24
CA ILE A 561 -16.33 -7.94 -19.65
C ILE A 561 -15.12 -8.88 -19.74
N LEU A 562 -14.09 -8.66 -18.92
CA LEU A 562 -12.86 -9.44 -19.02
C LEU A 562 -13.00 -10.85 -18.44
N ARG A 563 -13.90 -11.08 -17.47
CA ARG A 563 -14.23 -12.44 -16.99
C ARG A 563 -14.86 -13.30 -18.08
N PHE A 564 -15.64 -12.71 -18.98
CA PHE A 564 -16.22 -13.41 -20.14
C PHE A 564 -15.39 -13.28 -21.42
N ALA A 565 -14.19 -12.69 -21.37
CA ALA A 565 -13.34 -12.51 -22.56
C ALA A 565 -12.93 -13.83 -23.24
N TRP A 566 -12.99 -14.96 -22.53
CA TRP A 566 -12.76 -16.28 -23.12
C TRP A 566 -13.75 -16.65 -24.23
N THR A 567 -14.90 -15.98 -24.32
CA THR A 567 -15.89 -16.18 -25.38
C THR A 567 -15.34 -15.76 -26.75
N ILE A 568 -14.46 -14.77 -26.80
CA ILE A 568 -13.85 -14.25 -28.04
C ILE A 568 -12.98 -15.31 -28.73
N PRO A 569 -11.95 -15.91 -28.08
CA PRO A 569 -11.14 -16.95 -28.71
C PRO A 569 -11.91 -18.23 -28.95
N LEU A 570 -12.96 -18.51 -28.17
CA LEU A 570 -13.81 -19.66 -28.41
C LEU A 570 -14.66 -19.48 -29.67
N SER A 571 -15.31 -18.32 -29.85
CA SER A 571 -16.16 -18.06 -31.01
C SER A 571 -15.35 -17.90 -32.29
N LEU A 572 -14.28 -17.09 -32.26
CA LEU A 572 -13.43 -16.87 -33.43
C LEU A 572 -12.65 -18.13 -33.83
N GLY A 573 -12.26 -18.96 -32.87
CA GLY A 573 -11.63 -20.25 -33.15
C GLY A 573 -12.55 -21.27 -33.82
N VAL A 574 -13.87 -21.11 -33.71
CA VAL A 574 -14.87 -21.97 -34.38
C VAL A 574 -15.31 -21.38 -35.72
N VAL A 575 -15.45 -20.05 -35.80
CA VAL A 575 -16.03 -19.35 -36.96
C VAL A 575 -15.00 -19.04 -38.05
N THR A 576 -13.72 -18.87 -37.69
CA THR A 576 -12.71 -18.41 -38.63
C THR A 576 -11.62 -19.45 -38.88
N SER A 577 -11.20 -19.57 -40.14
CA SER A 577 -10.03 -20.39 -40.54
C SER A 577 -8.74 -19.56 -40.62
N PHE A 578 -8.71 -18.35 -40.04
CA PHE A 578 -7.54 -17.50 -40.08
C PHE A 578 -6.36 -18.16 -39.35
N PRO A 579 -5.23 -18.41 -40.03
CA PRO A 579 -4.08 -19.04 -39.40
C PRO A 579 -3.56 -18.16 -38.26
N ASN A 580 -3.20 -18.81 -37.14
CA ASN A 580 -2.61 -18.19 -35.94
C ASN A 580 -3.52 -17.21 -35.15
N ILE A 581 -4.83 -17.15 -35.42
CA ILE A 581 -5.74 -16.27 -34.67
C ILE A 581 -5.73 -16.54 -33.15
N SER A 582 -5.52 -17.80 -32.75
CA SER A 582 -5.43 -18.16 -31.34
C SER A 582 -4.27 -17.47 -30.63
N ASP A 583 -3.15 -17.24 -31.31
CA ASP A 583 -1.97 -16.60 -30.73
C ASP A 583 -2.09 -15.08 -30.70
N ILE A 584 -2.73 -14.47 -31.72
CA ILE A 584 -3.10 -13.06 -31.69
C ILE A 584 -3.98 -12.79 -30.47
N LEU A 585 -5.06 -13.55 -30.32
CA LEU A 585 -6.02 -13.37 -29.23
C LEU A 585 -5.38 -13.63 -27.86
N ALA A 586 -4.53 -14.65 -27.72
CA ALA A 586 -3.81 -14.87 -26.47
C ALA A 586 -2.85 -13.72 -26.14
N THR A 587 -2.22 -13.11 -27.15
CA THR A 587 -1.29 -11.98 -26.97
C THR A 587 -2.02 -10.69 -26.61
N VAL A 588 -3.25 -10.49 -27.08
CA VAL A 588 -4.08 -9.31 -26.73
C VAL A 588 -4.80 -9.49 -25.39
N LEU A 589 -5.34 -10.68 -25.10
CA LEU A 589 -6.13 -10.92 -23.89
C LEU A 589 -5.26 -11.10 -22.64
N ALA A 590 -4.01 -11.55 -22.76
CA ALA A 590 -3.15 -11.75 -21.60
C ALA A 590 -2.82 -10.43 -20.86
N PRO A 591 -2.42 -9.33 -21.54
CA PRO A 591 -2.28 -8.02 -20.89
C PRO A 591 -3.55 -7.54 -20.22
N LEU A 592 -4.71 -7.74 -20.87
CA LEU A 592 -6.01 -7.36 -20.30
C LEU A 592 -6.34 -8.13 -19.02
N GLU A 593 -6.00 -9.42 -18.92
CA GLU A 593 -6.17 -10.17 -17.67
C GLU A 593 -5.24 -9.67 -16.55
N VAL A 594 -4.03 -9.20 -16.88
CA VAL A 594 -3.15 -8.54 -15.91
C VAL A 594 -3.74 -7.20 -15.47
N PHE A 595 -4.29 -6.42 -16.40
CA PHE A 595 -4.97 -5.16 -16.12
C PHE A 595 -6.21 -5.35 -15.21
N ARG A 596 -7.03 -6.38 -15.48
CA ARG A 596 -8.16 -6.76 -14.62
C ARG A 596 -7.73 -7.02 -13.18
N ARG A 597 -6.63 -7.76 -13.00
CA ARG A 597 -6.06 -8.01 -11.68
C ARG A 597 -5.53 -6.73 -11.02
N PHE A 598 -4.97 -5.82 -11.81
CA PHE A 598 -4.57 -4.50 -11.35
C PHE A 598 -5.74 -3.69 -10.78
N VAL A 599 -6.90 -3.70 -11.44
CA VAL A 599 -8.12 -3.05 -10.94
C VAL A 599 -8.60 -3.75 -9.67
N TRP A 600 -8.65 -5.08 -9.67
CA TRP A 600 -9.04 -5.88 -8.49
C TRP A 600 -8.20 -5.56 -7.25
N ASN A 601 -6.90 -5.30 -7.42
CA ASN A 601 -5.98 -4.97 -6.33
C ASN A 601 -6.39 -3.71 -5.55
N PHE A 602 -6.92 -2.68 -6.22
CA PHE A 602 -7.38 -1.45 -5.56
C PHE A 602 -8.53 -1.71 -4.60
N PHE A 603 -9.57 -2.39 -5.07
CA PHE A 603 -10.78 -2.63 -4.28
C PHE A 603 -10.60 -3.75 -3.26
N ARG A 604 -9.77 -4.76 -3.55
CA ARG A 604 -9.45 -5.81 -2.58
C ARG A 604 -8.74 -5.25 -1.35
N LEU A 605 -7.71 -4.42 -1.55
CA LEU A 605 -6.96 -3.84 -0.43
C LEU A 605 -7.79 -2.83 0.35
N GLU A 606 -8.65 -2.09 -0.34
CA GLU A 606 -9.58 -1.19 0.30
C GLU A 606 -10.58 -1.94 1.20
N ASN A 607 -11.18 -3.02 0.71
CA ASN A 607 -12.07 -3.87 1.51
C ASN A 607 -11.33 -4.47 2.72
N GLU A 608 -10.08 -4.92 2.53
CA GLU A 608 -9.26 -5.41 3.64
C GLU A 608 -8.93 -4.32 4.66
N HIS A 609 -8.65 -3.10 4.20
CA HIS A 609 -8.40 -1.95 5.06
C HIS A 609 -9.61 -1.63 5.93
N LEU A 610 -10.80 -1.52 5.33
CA LEU A 610 -12.04 -1.21 6.02
C LEU A 610 -12.41 -2.30 7.05
N ASN A 611 -12.28 -3.58 6.70
CA ASN A 611 -12.53 -4.68 7.64
C ASN A 611 -11.56 -4.67 8.83
N ASN A 612 -10.28 -4.34 8.62
CA ASN A 612 -9.30 -4.23 9.70
C ASN A 612 -9.55 -3.02 10.61
N CYS A 613 -10.02 -1.89 10.06
CA CYS A 613 -10.44 -0.71 10.81
C CYS A 613 -11.70 -1.01 11.66
N GLY A 614 -12.68 -1.72 11.10
CA GLY A 614 -13.94 -2.06 11.77
C GLY A 614 -13.79 -3.04 12.94
N GLU A 615 -12.82 -3.96 12.90
CA GLU A 615 -12.52 -4.87 14.02
C GLU A 615 -11.55 -4.27 15.07
N PHE A 616 -11.22 -2.98 14.99
CA PHE A 616 -10.26 -2.27 15.87
C PHE A 616 -8.87 -2.93 15.95
N ARG A 617 -8.51 -3.77 14.97
CA ARG A 617 -7.22 -4.49 14.92
C ARG A 617 -6.08 -3.61 14.43
N ALA A 618 -6.37 -2.47 13.81
CA ALA A 618 -5.38 -1.53 13.32
C ALA A 618 -4.98 -0.51 14.41
N VAL A 619 -3.94 -0.85 15.19
CA VAL A 619 -3.08 0.13 15.89
C VAL A 619 -1.80 0.39 15.07
N ARG A 620 -1.65 -0.27 13.91
CA ARG A 620 -0.40 -0.28 13.14
C ARG A 620 -0.25 0.97 12.28
N ASP A 621 0.50 1.89 12.86
CA ASP A 621 1.43 2.80 12.23
C ASP A 621 0.90 3.70 11.12
N ILE A 622 -0.06 4.56 11.46
CA ILE A 622 -0.10 5.87 10.81
C ILE A 622 0.88 6.77 11.56
N SER A 623 1.99 7.12 10.93
CA SER A 623 2.77 8.27 11.35
C SER A 623 2.03 9.54 10.93
N VAL A 624 1.02 9.93 11.73
CA VAL A 624 0.68 11.36 11.82
C VAL A 624 1.97 11.99 12.31
N ALA A 625 2.50 12.94 11.54
CA ALA A 625 3.63 13.72 12.03
C ALA A 625 3.27 14.20 13.44
N PRO A 626 4.11 14.01 14.47
CA PRO A 626 3.92 14.79 15.68
C PRO A 626 3.80 16.25 15.21
N LEU A 627 2.74 16.95 15.64
CA LEU A 627 2.60 18.37 15.35
C LEU A 627 3.95 19.01 15.68
N ASN A 628 4.65 19.54 14.66
CA ASN A 628 5.94 20.17 14.93
C ASN A 628 5.70 21.35 15.86
N ALA A 629 6.71 21.80 16.59
CA ALA A 629 6.58 23.05 17.36
C ALA A 629 6.10 24.21 16.48
N ASP A 630 6.47 24.20 15.18
CA ASP A 630 5.98 25.17 14.18
C ASP A 630 4.49 24.97 13.82
N ASP A 631 3.99 23.73 13.76
CA ASP A 631 2.57 23.44 13.49
C ASP A 631 1.71 23.67 14.74
N GLN A 632 2.26 23.42 15.92
CA GLN A 632 1.66 23.72 17.20
C GLN A 632 1.63 25.23 17.45
N THR A 633 2.71 25.95 17.13
CA THR A 633 2.71 27.43 17.14
C THR A 633 1.86 28.00 16.02
N LEU A 634 1.73 27.36 14.86
CA LEU A 634 0.74 27.74 13.84
C LEU A 634 -0.68 27.51 14.36
N LEU A 635 -0.94 26.41 15.05
CA LEU A 635 -2.21 26.14 15.72
C LEU A 635 -2.47 27.18 16.81
N GLU A 636 -1.49 27.53 17.63
CA GLU A 636 -1.51 28.58 18.67
C GLU A 636 -1.68 29.99 18.06
N GLN A 637 -1.03 30.31 16.95
CA GLN A 637 -1.25 31.54 16.20
C GLN A 637 -2.65 31.57 15.55
N MET A 638 -3.12 30.42 15.05
CA MET A 638 -4.52 30.22 14.67
C MET A 638 -5.46 30.16 15.90
N MET A 639 -4.90 30.11 17.12
CA MET A 639 -5.61 30.26 18.39
C MET A 639 -5.77 31.73 18.80
N ASP A 640 -4.74 32.53 18.55
CA ASP A 640 -4.60 33.91 19.01
C ASP A 640 -4.98 34.98 17.97
N GLN A 641 -5.26 34.61 16.71
CA GLN A 641 -5.84 35.55 15.75
C GLN A 641 -7.24 36.01 16.21
N GLU A 642 -7.34 37.31 16.56
CA GLU A 642 -8.60 38.00 16.87
C GLU A 642 -9.58 37.93 15.69
N ASP A 643 -9.07 37.97 14.45
CA ASP A 643 -9.86 37.81 13.23
C ASP A 643 -9.88 36.37 12.70
N GLY A 644 -10.88 35.59 13.12
CA GLY A 644 -11.26 34.38 12.40
C GLY A 644 -11.77 34.73 10.99
N VAL A 645 -11.19 34.11 9.94
CA VAL A 645 -11.63 34.09 8.52
C VAL A 645 -12.67 35.17 8.16
N ARG A 646 -12.19 36.38 7.83
CA ARG A 646 -12.99 37.37 7.10
C ARG A 646 -13.13 36.91 5.65
N ASN A 647 -14.14 36.08 5.36
CA ASN A 647 -14.59 35.85 4.00
C ASN A 647 -15.42 37.05 3.54
N ARG A 648 -14.75 38.14 3.13
CA ARG A 648 -15.23 39.15 2.17
C ARG A 648 -14.26 40.33 2.17
N GLN A 649 -13.20 40.21 1.38
CA GLN A 649 -12.79 41.33 0.53
C GLN A 649 -12.54 40.75 -0.85
N GLY A 650 -13.28 41.26 -1.83
CA GLY A 650 -13.18 40.84 -3.22
C GLY A 650 -11.74 40.92 -3.73
N LYS A 651 -11.42 40.04 -4.67
CA LYS A 651 -10.17 40.00 -5.44
C LYS A 651 -9.65 41.43 -5.72
N LYS A 652 -8.64 41.87 -4.96
CA LYS A 652 -7.71 42.88 -5.46
C LYS A 652 -6.57 42.12 -6.13
N ASN A 653 -6.41 42.36 -7.42
CA ASN A 653 -5.33 41.83 -8.24
C ASN A 653 -3.98 42.22 -7.63
N TRP A 654 -3.28 41.27 -7.03
CA TRP A 654 -1.92 41.50 -6.57
C TRP A 654 -0.99 41.47 -7.79
N LYS A 655 -0.67 42.65 -8.32
CA LYS A 655 0.43 42.84 -9.27
C LYS A 655 1.74 42.54 -8.56
N ARG A 656 2.50 41.58 -9.09
CA ARG A 656 3.92 41.37 -8.78
C ARG A 656 4.67 42.71 -8.93
N SER A 657 5.32 43.16 -7.88
CA SER A 657 6.47 44.07 -7.95
C SER A 657 7.47 43.65 -6.89
N TYR A 658 8.71 43.52 -7.34
CA TYR A 658 9.88 43.07 -6.62
C TYR A 658 10.42 44.14 -5.65
N SER A 659 11.33 43.69 -4.79
CA SER A 659 12.29 44.43 -3.96
C SER A 659 11.85 44.74 -2.52
N MET A 660 12.43 43.99 -1.58
CA MET A 660 12.88 44.58 -0.32
C MET A 660 14.29 44.10 -0.01
N SER A 661 15.15 45.10 0.13
CA SER A 661 16.53 45.06 0.56
C SER A 661 16.63 44.54 2.00
N LEU A 662 17.59 43.65 2.22
CA LEU A 662 18.02 43.22 3.54
C LEU A 662 18.68 44.40 4.28
N ARG A 663 17.92 45.08 5.15
CA ARG A 663 18.49 45.93 6.19
C ARG A 663 18.60 45.13 7.48
N ARG A 664 19.84 44.80 7.86
CA ARG A 664 20.19 44.23 9.17
C ARG A 664 19.74 45.17 10.30
N PRO A 665 19.20 44.66 11.42
CA PRO A 665 19.11 45.44 12.65
C PRO A 665 20.48 45.50 13.32
N LEU A 666 20.92 46.72 13.65
CA LEU A 666 22.06 47.00 14.53
C LEU A 666 21.67 46.64 15.97
N LEU A 667 22.37 45.67 16.56
CA LEU A 667 22.33 45.38 17.98
C LEU A 667 23.27 46.36 18.71
N SER A 668 22.72 47.22 19.54
CA SER A 668 23.47 47.93 20.58
C SER A 668 23.73 46.98 21.75
N SER A 669 25.00 46.65 22.01
CA SER A 669 25.40 46.15 23.31
C SER A 669 26.70 46.86 23.73
N GLN A 670 26.59 47.67 24.78
CA GLN A 670 27.73 48.20 25.50
C GLN A 670 28.06 47.28 26.68
N SER A 671 29.37 47.12 26.86
CA SER A 671 30.09 46.92 28.11
C SER A 671 30.51 45.49 28.52
N LYS A 672 31.82 45.30 28.29
CA LYS A 672 32.85 44.83 29.23
C LYS A 672 32.84 43.35 29.64
N VAL A 673 33.75 42.60 29.03
CA VAL A 673 34.42 41.45 29.65
C VAL A 673 35.88 41.82 29.87
N ARG A 674 36.35 41.58 31.09
CA ARG A 674 37.75 41.63 31.54
C ARG A 674 38.48 40.43 30.95
N ASP A 675 39.58 40.68 30.25
CA ASP A 675 40.59 39.66 29.95
C ASP A 675 41.54 39.49 31.15
N THR A 676 41.90 38.23 31.43
CA THR A 676 42.90 37.84 32.41
C THR A 676 43.97 37.00 31.75
N LYS A 677 45.22 37.45 31.95
CA LYS A 677 46.53 36.78 31.79
C LYS A 677 46.95 36.58 30.32
N VAL A 678 48.16 36.98 29.92
CA VAL A 678 49.44 36.50 30.44
C VAL A 678 50.53 37.59 30.36
N LEU A 679 51.36 37.62 31.40
CA LEU A 679 52.62 38.35 31.59
C LEU A 679 53.66 38.01 30.52
N ILE A 680 54.28 39.01 29.92
CA ILE A 680 55.73 39.03 29.60
C ILE A 680 56.20 40.47 29.84
N GLU A 681 57.04 40.65 30.86
CA GLU A 681 57.92 41.80 31.07
C GLU A 681 59.02 41.80 30.01
N ASP A 682 59.38 43.00 29.54
CA ASP A 682 60.75 43.50 29.28
C ASP A 682 60.61 44.81 28.48
N THR A 683 60.90 45.97 29.11
CA THR A 683 62.15 46.77 28.93
C THR A 683 62.28 47.28 27.47
N ASP A 684 62.48 48.54 27.11
CA ASP A 684 63.00 49.74 27.75
C ASP A 684 62.63 50.97 26.88
N ASP A 685 62.70 52.14 27.51
CA ASP A 685 63.21 53.43 27.01
C ASP A 685 62.51 54.24 25.89
N ASP A 686 62.18 55.47 26.33
CA ASP A 686 62.54 56.76 25.74
C ASP A 686 62.16 57.06 24.29
N THR A 687 61.05 57.78 24.11
CA THR A 687 61.03 59.25 23.90
C THR A 687 59.62 59.78 23.65
#